data_AF-A2FS63-F1
#
_entry.id   AF-A2FS63-F1
#
_cell.length_a   1.000
_cell.length_b   1.000
_cell.length_c   1.000
_cell.angle_alpha   90.00
_cell.angle_beta   90.00
_cell.angle_gamma   90.00
#
_symmetry.space_group_name_H-M   'P 1'
#
loop_
_entity.id
_entity.type
_entity.pdbx_description
1 polymer ?
#
loop_
_entity_poly.entity_id
_entity_poly.type
_entity_poly.pdbx_seq_one_letter_code
_entity_poly.pdbx_strand_id
1 'polypeptide(L)'
;MNSALISADLSQCTKLLVISNGCFGECRSLSNVKLPPKLTKLSFGCFYLDTSLTKIEFPDTLTDIAGPSQTYGSVFGYAGIKEVTIGHNSQLQNLGSSVFSYTKLEYFYIPSKCVLQDGSCFNGCPIIGISVDERNTNYKVDGQMLLSGSGFTNLVYVISRLTGTFQVPSYITSIGNSALRGSKFNKIIFSTNITFVDDFCLGLCQIVDFEFPIQIKTVSSFMFHGCPKLETVLLTENITEIKDSAFYYSNKLKNITLPSSLKILGRPVFIGCIELQEITLPRNLETIGDGVFTEIPNLTLHSLSPKYVVDNNMMYKDDNRTLLIYVGSEENTDISILAECNFIAGRTFAKKKIRDVTFKSSKVDIDIRIGEGVFLESTIHSIVFPPSLKTISNNAIDGCLQLESVTFQGTKITIIPNSCFIDCNMLSSITLPTSITSIGEYAFAHCRKLGDIGLSNLNSLTTIGTYAFSESGLTIANLPSSVKSVGIRSFANSQITDLTISCNIPSMLCQSCTSLITLSLNNGVTDIGTYAFDGCTSMTDFIIPSSLASIQGFAFQSCERLKTLIMGAGCTLSKVDGGCFYGCYNLKSVKLPQNDQRYRFENGALTNHEQTKLILFLPYSGVKNFIVPLEMVTIGSCAFMGSPTLLRVFFNGNNINTIDYQAFKDCKNLNFVFFSSSSISQIGTNAFDGCPLLHRCGSFSAPQDVQEKFVNIANIPKIAFSENCPLANSCRAIKNIGIPFSYLYPFLTIEL
;
A
#
# COMPACT_ATOMS: atom_id res chain seq x y z
N MET A 1 -1.82 1.51 -14.40
CA MET A 1 -1.49 0.95 -15.72
C MET A 1 -2.53 -0.11 -16.06
N ASN A 2 -3.47 0.19 -16.97
CA ASN A 2 -4.46 -0.77 -17.47
C ASN A 2 -3.72 -1.82 -18.32
N SER A 3 -3.62 -3.07 -17.86
CA SER A 3 -2.84 -4.11 -18.55
C SER A 3 -3.58 -4.63 -19.79
N ALA A 4 -3.03 -4.30 -20.96
CA ALA A 4 -3.42 -4.78 -22.28
C ALA A 4 -2.94 -6.21 -22.58
N LEU A 5 -2.46 -6.96 -21.58
CA LEU A 5 -1.91 -8.30 -21.77
C LEU A 5 -3.04 -9.31 -21.97
N ILE A 6 -3.21 -9.78 -23.21
CA ILE A 6 -4.27 -10.73 -23.59
C ILE A 6 -3.79 -12.18 -23.54
N SER A 7 -2.50 -12.44 -23.79
CA SER A 7 -1.92 -13.78 -23.81
C SER A 7 -0.47 -13.79 -23.34
N ALA A 8 -0.05 -14.86 -22.67
CA ALA A 8 1.34 -15.12 -22.28
C ALA A 8 1.74 -16.55 -22.63
N ASP A 9 2.60 -16.74 -23.63
CA ASP A 9 3.16 -18.05 -23.97
C ASP A 9 4.56 -18.20 -23.38
N LEU A 10 4.68 -18.93 -22.28
CA LEU A 10 5.94 -19.22 -21.59
C LEU A 10 6.49 -20.61 -21.92
N SER A 11 5.95 -21.30 -22.92
CA SER A 11 6.33 -22.69 -23.26
C SER A 11 7.81 -22.85 -23.60
N GLN A 12 8.45 -21.79 -24.10
CA GLN A 12 9.89 -21.80 -24.44
C GLN A 12 10.81 -21.49 -23.24
N CYS A 13 10.26 -21.12 -22.09
CA CYS A 13 11.01 -20.72 -20.90
C CYS A 13 11.52 -21.92 -20.09
N THR A 14 12.42 -22.73 -20.67
CA THR A 14 12.89 -24.00 -20.07
C THR A 14 13.70 -23.86 -18.77
N LYS A 15 14.14 -22.64 -18.42
CA LYS A 15 14.86 -22.35 -17.16
C LYS A 15 13.95 -21.74 -16.09
N LEU A 16 12.72 -21.37 -16.43
CA LEU A 16 11.80 -20.74 -15.49
C LEU A 16 11.10 -21.82 -14.65
N LEU A 17 11.50 -21.93 -13.39
CA LEU A 17 10.99 -22.95 -12.46
C LEU A 17 9.89 -22.42 -11.54
N VAL A 18 9.82 -21.11 -11.32
CA VAL A 18 8.88 -20.49 -10.38
C VAL A 18 8.22 -19.28 -11.01
N ILE A 19 6.90 -19.19 -10.90
CA ILE A 19 6.18 -17.92 -11.10
C ILE A 19 5.99 -17.29 -9.73
N SER A 20 6.59 -16.11 -9.55
CA SER A 20 6.68 -15.39 -8.27
C SER A 20 5.40 -14.64 -7.96
N ASN A 21 5.27 -14.19 -6.70
CA ASN A 21 4.06 -13.56 -6.18
C ASN A 21 3.53 -12.43 -7.09
N GLY A 22 2.23 -12.45 -7.37
CA GLY A 22 1.56 -11.36 -8.11
C GLY A 22 1.92 -11.21 -9.60
N CYS A 23 2.69 -12.13 -10.21
CA CYS A 23 3.25 -11.96 -11.56
C CYS A 23 2.21 -11.58 -12.64
N PHE A 24 1.04 -12.22 -12.65
CA PHE A 24 -0.11 -11.88 -13.49
C PHE A 24 -1.31 -11.40 -12.68
N GLY A 25 -1.08 -11.00 -11.42
CA GLY A 25 -2.12 -10.43 -10.57
C GLY A 25 -2.73 -9.20 -11.25
N GLU A 26 -4.05 -9.12 -11.25
CA GLU A 26 -4.83 -8.03 -11.87
C GLU A 26 -4.70 -7.91 -13.40
N CYS A 27 -4.15 -8.91 -14.09
CA CYS A 27 -4.18 -8.99 -15.56
C CYS A 27 -5.58 -9.36 -16.08
N ARG A 28 -6.58 -8.48 -15.88
CA ARG A 28 -8.01 -8.77 -16.11
C ARG A 28 -8.38 -9.15 -17.54
N SER A 29 -7.52 -8.86 -18.52
CA SER A 29 -7.71 -9.17 -19.95
C SER A 29 -6.99 -10.44 -20.40
N LEU A 30 -6.18 -11.05 -19.54
CA LEU A 30 -5.39 -12.24 -19.87
C LEU A 30 -6.34 -13.42 -20.06
N SER A 31 -6.39 -13.95 -21.28
CA SER A 31 -7.34 -15.01 -21.66
C SER A 31 -6.66 -16.33 -21.99
N ASN A 32 -5.34 -16.30 -22.19
CA ASN A 32 -4.56 -17.48 -22.55
C ASN A 32 -3.16 -17.45 -21.93
N VAL A 33 -2.79 -18.51 -21.23
CA VAL A 33 -1.47 -18.68 -20.62
C VAL A 33 -0.96 -20.08 -20.89
N LYS A 34 0.24 -20.19 -21.47
CA LYS A 34 0.98 -21.46 -21.52
C LYS A 34 2.10 -21.42 -20.51
N LEU A 35 2.03 -22.29 -19.50
CA LEU A 35 3.03 -22.36 -18.45
C LEU A 35 4.36 -22.97 -18.93
N PRO A 36 5.49 -22.65 -18.31
CA PRO A 36 6.77 -23.28 -18.63
C PRO A 36 6.75 -24.79 -18.39
N PRO A 37 7.36 -25.62 -19.26
CA PRO A 37 7.28 -27.08 -19.15
C PRO A 37 8.04 -27.66 -17.94
N LYS A 38 9.01 -26.91 -17.39
CA LYS A 38 9.78 -27.29 -16.18
C LYS A 38 9.34 -26.54 -14.92
N LEU A 39 8.18 -25.88 -14.95
CA LEU A 39 7.68 -25.13 -13.82
C LEU A 39 7.45 -26.06 -12.62
N THR A 40 8.04 -25.75 -11.48
CA THR A 40 7.88 -26.51 -10.24
C THR A 40 7.00 -25.81 -9.22
N LYS A 41 6.83 -24.48 -9.31
CA LYS A 41 6.04 -23.72 -8.33
C LYS A 41 5.22 -22.56 -8.91
N LEU A 42 3.98 -22.45 -8.45
CA LEU A 42 3.15 -21.24 -8.54
C LEU A 42 3.04 -20.58 -7.16
N SER A 43 3.39 -19.30 -7.07
CA SER A 43 3.37 -18.56 -5.79
C SER A 43 2.06 -17.79 -5.59
N PHE A 44 1.95 -17.04 -4.49
CA PHE A 44 0.71 -16.38 -4.07
C PHE A 44 0.29 -15.27 -5.04
N GLY A 45 -1.02 -15.17 -5.30
CA GLY A 45 -1.58 -14.09 -6.10
C GLY A 45 -1.17 -14.05 -7.57
N CYS A 46 -0.52 -15.10 -8.09
CA CYS A 46 0.01 -15.10 -9.46
C CYS A 46 -1.05 -14.78 -10.52
N PHE A 47 -2.31 -15.18 -10.33
CA PHE A 47 -3.45 -14.96 -11.24
C PHE A 47 -4.65 -14.36 -10.48
N TYR A 48 -4.41 -13.62 -9.40
CA TYR A 48 -5.46 -13.03 -8.59
C TYR A 48 -6.25 -11.98 -9.39
N LEU A 49 -7.58 -11.98 -9.29
CA LEU A 49 -8.49 -11.10 -10.03
C LEU A 49 -8.37 -11.19 -11.57
N ASP A 50 -7.75 -12.25 -12.11
CA ASP A 50 -7.73 -12.51 -13.55
C ASP A 50 -9.11 -13.03 -14.00
N THR A 51 -10.00 -12.14 -14.42
CA THR A 51 -11.37 -12.50 -14.77
C THR A 51 -11.54 -13.12 -16.15
N SER A 52 -10.54 -13.02 -17.02
CA SER A 52 -10.62 -13.46 -18.43
C SER A 52 -10.04 -14.86 -18.65
N LEU A 53 -9.07 -15.28 -17.83
CA LEU A 53 -8.48 -16.61 -17.91
C LEU A 53 -9.50 -17.62 -17.37
N THR A 54 -10.03 -18.45 -18.27
CA THR A 54 -11.07 -19.45 -17.92
C THR A 54 -10.55 -20.87 -17.83
N LYS A 55 -9.36 -21.14 -18.38
CA LYS A 55 -8.75 -22.47 -18.39
C LYS A 55 -7.26 -22.36 -18.14
N ILE A 56 -6.68 -23.35 -17.45
CA ILE A 56 -5.23 -23.46 -17.29
C ILE A 56 -4.78 -24.91 -17.25
N GLU A 57 -3.65 -25.19 -17.88
CA GLU A 57 -3.02 -26.52 -17.90
C GLU A 57 -1.76 -26.49 -17.04
N PHE A 58 -1.66 -27.40 -16.08
CA PHE A 58 -0.49 -27.55 -15.23
C PHE A 58 0.49 -28.54 -15.84
N PRO A 59 1.78 -28.17 -15.99
CA PRO A 59 2.80 -29.10 -16.43
C PRO A 59 3.01 -30.19 -15.36
N ASP A 60 3.34 -31.41 -15.78
CA ASP A 60 3.55 -32.53 -14.85
C ASP A 60 4.69 -32.28 -13.85
N THR A 61 5.60 -31.35 -14.15
CA THR A 61 6.72 -30.95 -13.28
C THR A 61 6.31 -30.07 -12.09
N LEU A 62 5.08 -29.54 -12.09
CA LEU A 62 4.58 -28.67 -11.02
C LEU A 62 4.41 -29.47 -9.73
N THR A 63 5.11 -29.07 -8.67
CA THR A 63 5.07 -29.75 -7.37
C THR A 63 4.33 -28.96 -6.30
N ASP A 64 4.29 -27.64 -6.40
CA ASP A 64 3.77 -26.74 -5.35
C ASP A 64 2.91 -25.61 -5.94
N ILE A 65 1.71 -25.43 -5.40
CA ILE A 65 0.87 -24.28 -5.67
C ILE A 65 0.55 -23.62 -4.34
N ALA A 66 1.14 -22.44 -4.11
CA ALA A 66 1.01 -21.67 -2.87
C ALA A 66 1.24 -22.53 -1.62
N GLY A 67 2.44 -23.13 -1.48
CA GLY A 67 2.81 -24.04 -0.37
C GLY A 67 2.43 -23.56 1.06
N PRO A 68 2.71 -24.35 2.11
CA PRO A 68 1.97 -24.39 3.38
C PRO A 68 2.00 -23.13 4.29
N SER A 69 2.49 -21.99 3.82
CA SER A 69 2.47 -20.72 4.54
C SER A 69 1.04 -20.23 4.83
N GLN A 70 0.81 -19.80 6.08
CA GLN A 70 -0.49 -19.58 6.72
C GLN A 70 -1.24 -18.29 6.31
N THR A 71 -0.83 -17.59 5.25
CA THR A 71 -1.55 -16.40 4.77
C THR A 71 -2.44 -16.78 3.60
N TYR A 72 -3.76 -16.56 3.74
CA TYR A 72 -4.83 -16.78 2.74
C TYR A 72 -4.36 -16.68 1.28
N GLY A 73 -3.96 -17.83 0.74
CA GLY A 73 -2.99 -17.92 -0.34
C GLY A 73 -3.57 -18.02 -1.74
N SER A 74 -4.52 -17.15 -2.09
CA SER A 74 -5.25 -17.29 -3.35
C SER A 74 -4.36 -17.07 -4.57
N VAL A 75 -4.00 -18.14 -5.28
CA VAL A 75 -3.27 -18.08 -6.56
C VAL A 75 -4.21 -17.59 -7.67
N PHE A 76 -5.41 -18.17 -7.73
CA PHE A 76 -6.46 -17.88 -8.70
C PHE A 76 -7.67 -17.18 -8.03
N GLY A 77 -7.48 -16.53 -6.88
CA GLY A 77 -8.60 -15.93 -6.14
C GLY A 77 -9.42 -14.97 -7.00
N TYR A 78 -10.74 -15.16 -7.00
CA TYR A 78 -11.69 -14.37 -7.82
C TYR A 78 -11.41 -14.40 -9.33
N ALA A 79 -10.58 -15.33 -9.81
CA ALA A 79 -10.28 -15.47 -11.22
C ALA A 79 -11.44 -16.14 -12.00
N GLY A 80 -11.45 -15.97 -13.32
CA GLY A 80 -12.42 -16.53 -14.24
C GLY A 80 -12.31 -18.04 -14.44
N ILE A 81 -11.37 -18.71 -13.78
CA ILE A 81 -11.02 -20.13 -13.97
C ILE A 81 -12.26 -21.01 -13.80
N LYS A 82 -12.56 -21.79 -14.84
CA LYS A 82 -13.62 -22.80 -14.91
C LYS A 82 -13.07 -24.21 -15.01
N GLU A 83 -11.88 -24.36 -15.61
CA GLU A 83 -11.28 -25.65 -15.91
C GLU A 83 -9.78 -25.62 -15.58
N VAL A 84 -9.30 -26.68 -14.95
CA VAL A 84 -7.89 -26.92 -14.68
C VAL A 84 -7.54 -28.30 -15.21
N THR A 85 -6.56 -28.36 -16.11
CA THR A 85 -6.08 -29.63 -16.66
C THR A 85 -4.83 -30.06 -15.90
N ILE A 86 -4.86 -31.28 -15.34
CA ILE A 86 -3.77 -31.89 -14.59
C ILE A 86 -3.52 -33.29 -15.17
N GLY A 87 -2.28 -33.56 -15.58
CA GLY A 87 -1.91 -34.87 -16.12
C GLY A 87 -1.88 -35.98 -15.07
N HIS A 88 -2.11 -37.22 -15.49
CA HIS A 88 -2.02 -38.40 -14.61
C HIS A 88 -0.61 -38.63 -14.04
N ASN A 89 0.44 -38.09 -14.68
CA ASN A 89 1.82 -38.18 -14.20
C ASN A 89 2.26 -36.95 -13.41
N SER A 90 1.31 -36.08 -13.03
CA SER A 90 1.58 -34.86 -12.28
C SER A 90 2.37 -35.16 -11.00
N GLN A 91 3.39 -34.34 -10.76
CA GLN A 91 4.21 -34.35 -9.55
C GLN A 91 3.66 -33.41 -8.46
N LEU A 92 2.44 -32.90 -8.62
CA LEU A 92 1.80 -31.98 -7.68
C LEU A 92 1.69 -32.64 -6.32
N GLN A 93 2.35 -32.04 -5.34
CA GLN A 93 2.41 -32.51 -3.96
C GLN A 93 1.60 -31.62 -3.03
N ASN A 94 1.70 -30.30 -3.18
CA ASN A 94 1.03 -29.36 -2.28
C ASN A 94 0.05 -28.46 -3.02
N LEU A 95 -1.20 -28.44 -2.54
CA LEU A 95 -2.19 -27.45 -2.92
C LEU A 95 -2.55 -26.60 -1.69
N GLY A 96 -2.12 -25.34 -1.69
CA GLY A 96 -2.31 -24.41 -0.57
C GLY A 96 -3.74 -23.98 -0.30
N SER A 97 -3.93 -23.31 0.82
CA SER A 97 -5.21 -22.70 1.23
C SER A 97 -5.72 -21.70 0.20
N SER A 98 -7.04 -21.70 -0.04
CA SER A 98 -7.72 -20.69 -0.88
C SER A 98 -7.24 -20.57 -2.34
N VAL A 99 -6.46 -21.52 -2.86
CA VAL A 99 -5.87 -21.48 -4.22
C VAL A 99 -6.88 -21.13 -5.31
N PHE A 100 -8.06 -21.75 -5.31
CA PHE A 100 -9.14 -21.51 -6.28
C PHE A 100 -10.31 -20.71 -5.70
N SER A 101 -10.15 -20.08 -4.53
CA SER A 101 -11.24 -19.40 -3.85
C SER A 101 -12.00 -18.41 -4.74
N TYR A 102 -13.32 -18.49 -4.74
CA TYR A 102 -14.24 -17.66 -5.53
C TYR A 102 -13.99 -17.67 -7.04
N THR A 103 -13.40 -18.76 -7.57
CA THR A 103 -13.36 -19.02 -9.02
C THR A 103 -14.67 -19.63 -9.51
N LYS A 104 -14.75 -19.88 -10.82
CA LYS A 104 -15.88 -20.55 -11.49
C LYS A 104 -15.61 -22.05 -11.71
N LEU A 105 -14.68 -22.64 -10.97
CA LEU A 105 -14.25 -24.03 -11.12
C LEU A 105 -15.39 -24.99 -10.76
N GLU A 106 -15.75 -25.87 -11.68
CA GLU A 106 -16.84 -26.85 -11.50
C GLU A 106 -16.33 -28.26 -11.21
N TYR A 107 -15.13 -28.60 -11.69
CA TYR A 107 -14.51 -29.91 -11.52
C TYR A 107 -13.05 -29.79 -11.13
N PHE A 108 -12.58 -30.70 -10.27
CA PHE A 108 -11.17 -30.80 -9.93
C PHE A 108 -10.71 -32.25 -9.81
N TYR A 109 -9.54 -32.55 -10.38
CA TYR A 109 -8.90 -33.86 -10.30
C TYR A 109 -7.69 -33.78 -9.35
N ILE A 110 -7.66 -34.66 -8.36
CA ILE A 110 -6.58 -34.75 -7.36
C ILE A 110 -5.59 -35.84 -7.82
N PRO A 111 -4.37 -35.49 -8.25
CA PRO A 111 -3.40 -36.46 -8.76
C PRO A 111 -2.76 -37.27 -7.63
N SER A 112 -2.05 -38.34 -7.99
CA SER A 112 -1.53 -39.39 -7.08
C SER A 112 -0.76 -38.90 -5.84
N LYS A 113 0.02 -37.81 -5.96
CA LYS A 113 0.87 -37.29 -4.88
C LYS A 113 0.28 -36.08 -4.14
N CYS A 114 -0.85 -35.55 -4.61
CA CYS A 114 -1.35 -34.27 -4.14
C CYS A 114 -1.97 -34.39 -2.75
N VAL A 115 -1.57 -33.44 -1.90
CA VAL A 115 -2.10 -33.17 -0.58
C VAL A 115 -2.65 -31.75 -0.58
N LEU A 116 -3.93 -31.64 -0.27
CA LEU A 116 -4.61 -30.38 -0.01
C LEU A 116 -4.25 -29.93 1.40
N GLN A 117 -4.03 -28.63 1.58
CA GLN A 117 -3.83 -28.06 2.91
C GLN A 117 -5.11 -28.19 3.75
N ASP A 118 -6.26 -27.82 3.16
CA ASP A 118 -7.59 -27.94 3.77
C ASP A 118 -8.71 -27.75 2.71
N GLY A 119 -9.97 -27.74 3.14
CA GLY A 119 -11.13 -27.52 2.27
C GLY A 119 -11.22 -26.11 1.68
N SER A 120 -10.48 -25.13 2.19
CA SER A 120 -10.55 -23.74 1.72
C SER A 120 -10.04 -23.57 0.29
N CYS A 121 -9.28 -24.54 -0.24
CA CYS A 121 -8.81 -24.57 -1.64
C CYS A 121 -9.94 -24.25 -2.64
N PHE A 122 -11.17 -24.68 -2.33
CA PHE A 122 -12.35 -24.55 -3.19
C PHE A 122 -13.43 -23.61 -2.64
N ASN A 123 -13.12 -22.78 -1.65
CA ASN A 123 -14.10 -21.90 -1.03
C ASN A 123 -14.82 -21.02 -2.06
N GLY A 124 -16.15 -21.02 -2.08
CA GLY A 124 -16.95 -20.22 -3.01
C GLY A 124 -16.94 -20.72 -4.47
N CYS A 125 -16.29 -21.85 -4.77
CA CYS A 125 -16.34 -22.45 -6.10
C CYS A 125 -17.65 -23.23 -6.31
N PRO A 126 -18.23 -23.20 -7.52
CA PRO A 126 -19.41 -23.98 -7.87
C PRO A 126 -19.07 -25.45 -8.19
N ILE A 127 -18.16 -26.08 -7.41
CA ILE A 127 -17.72 -27.47 -7.63
C ILE A 127 -18.94 -28.38 -7.60
N ILE A 128 -19.05 -29.22 -8.62
CA ILE A 128 -20.06 -30.28 -8.79
C ILE A 128 -19.45 -31.68 -8.87
N GLY A 129 -18.13 -31.79 -9.04
CA GLY A 129 -17.44 -33.07 -9.04
C GLY A 129 -15.98 -32.94 -8.64
N ILE A 130 -15.51 -33.90 -7.84
CA ILE A 130 -14.09 -34.10 -7.56
C ILE A 130 -13.78 -35.55 -7.93
N SER A 131 -12.65 -35.78 -8.58
CA SER A 131 -12.10 -37.11 -8.80
C SER A 131 -10.72 -37.22 -8.17
N VAL A 132 -10.37 -38.42 -7.72
CA VAL A 132 -9.09 -38.70 -7.07
C VAL A 132 -8.41 -39.82 -7.84
N ASP A 133 -7.12 -39.66 -8.12
CA ASP A 133 -6.31 -40.72 -8.73
C ASP A 133 -6.29 -41.97 -7.83
N GLU A 134 -6.43 -43.15 -8.43
CA GLU A 134 -6.45 -44.43 -7.68
C GLU A 134 -5.19 -44.70 -6.85
N ARG A 135 -4.05 -44.09 -7.22
CA ARG A 135 -2.78 -44.19 -6.48
C ARG A 135 -2.68 -43.19 -5.33
N ASN A 136 -3.61 -42.22 -5.24
CA ASN A 136 -3.64 -41.28 -4.13
C ASN A 136 -4.21 -41.98 -2.89
N THR A 137 -3.37 -42.20 -1.89
CA THR A 137 -3.74 -42.86 -0.64
C THR A 137 -4.25 -41.89 0.43
N ASN A 138 -4.20 -40.58 0.19
CA ASN A 138 -4.59 -39.56 1.15
C ASN A 138 -6.09 -39.22 1.10
N TYR A 139 -6.72 -39.39 -0.06
CA TYR A 139 -8.10 -38.98 -0.29
C TYR A 139 -8.96 -40.07 -0.90
N LYS A 140 -10.26 -40.00 -0.60
CA LYS A 140 -11.30 -40.82 -1.25
C LYS A 140 -12.54 -39.96 -1.46
N VAL A 141 -13.21 -40.16 -2.60
CA VAL A 141 -14.54 -39.59 -2.83
C VAL A 141 -15.58 -40.64 -2.44
N ASP A 142 -16.51 -40.24 -1.58
CA ASP A 142 -17.71 -41.03 -1.24
C ASP A 142 -18.95 -40.17 -1.47
N GLY A 143 -19.69 -40.47 -2.54
CA GLY A 143 -20.79 -39.65 -3.01
C GLY A 143 -20.35 -38.22 -3.31
N GLN A 144 -20.79 -37.28 -2.47
CA GLN A 144 -20.51 -35.84 -2.60
C GLN A 144 -19.47 -35.32 -1.60
N MET A 145 -18.75 -36.23 -0.93
CA MET A 145 -17.76 -35.89 0.10
C MET A 145 -16.36 -36.27 -0.38
N LEU A 146 -15.41 -35.37 -0.16
CA LEU A 146 -13.98 -35.66 -0.18
C LEU A 146 -13.53 -36.00 1.24
N LEU A 147 -12.99 -37.19 1.42
CA LEU A 147 -12.62 -37.75 2.71
C LEU A 147 -11.11 -37.99 2.79
N SER A 148 -10.54 -37.92 3.99
CA SER A 148 -9.12 -38.20 4.26
C SER A 148 -8.90 -38.92 5.59
N GLY A 149 -7.63 -39.19 5.89
CA GLY A 149 -7.18 -39.82 7.13
C GLY A 149 -7.36 -41.33 7.14
N SER A 150 -6.87 -41.97 8.19
CA SER A 150 -6.96 -43.43 8.38
C SER A 150 -8.43 -43.87 8.36
N GLY A 151 -8.78 -44.72 7.41
CA GLY A 151 -10.15 -45.21 7.23
C GLY A 151 -11.13 -44.20 6.60
N PHE A 152 -10.64 -43.06 6.08
CA PHE A 152 -11.45 -42.03 5.42
C PHE A 152 -12.57 -41.47 6.31
N THR A 153 -12.25 -41.18 7.57
CA THR A 153 -13.21 -40.70 8.58
C THR A 153 -13.17 -39.18 8.79
N ASN A 154 -12.29 -38.46 8.07
CA ASN A 154 -12.18 -37.01 8.14
C ASN A 154 -12.83 -36.37 6.91
N LEU A 155 -13.81 -35.49 7.12
CA LEU A 155 -14.46 -34.75 6.04
C LEU A 155 -13.64 -33.53 5.63
N VAL A 156 -13.12 -33.51 4.40
CA VAL A 156 -12.26 -32.44 3.87
C VAL A 156 -13.07 -31.39 3.13
N TYR A 157 -14.01 -31.83 2.30
CA TYR A 157 -14.84 -30.94 1.48
C TYR A 157 -16.15 -31.62 1.08
N VAL A 158 -17.20 -30.81 0.96
CA VAL A 158 -18.50 -31.23 0.45
C VAL A 158 -18.84 -30.44 -0.81
N ILE A 159 -19.30 -31.14 -1.83
CA ILE A 159 -19.69 -30.55 -3.10
C ILE A 159 -20.82 -29.52 -2.89
N SER A 160 -20.63 -28.34 -3.46
CA SER A 160 -21.34 -27.09 -3.09
C SER A 160 -22.85 -27.04 -3.38
N ARG A 161 -23.38 -27.95 -4.20
CA ARG A 161 -24.77 -27.93 -4.68
C ARG A 161 -25.77 -28.66 -3.78
N LEU A 162 -25.35 -29.16 -2.62
CA LEU A 162 -26.29 -29.77 -1.65
C LEU A 162 -27.31 -28.75 -1.15
N THR A 163 -28.58 -29.14 -1.17
CA THR A 163 -29.72 -28.37 -0.67
C THR A 163 -30.57 -29.24 0.27
N GLY A 164 -31.49 -28.62 1.03
CA GLY A 164 -32.31 -29.34 2.01
C GLY A 164 -31.52 -29.73 3.27
N THR A 165 -31.76 -30.96 3.76
CA THR A 165 -31.09 -31.50 4.96
C THR A 165 -29.88 -32.34 4.58
N PHE A 166 -28.71 -32.02 5.14
CA PHE A 166 -27.51 -32.86 5.02
C PHE A 166 -27.25 -33.61 6.34
N GLN A 167 -27.25 -34.94 6.29
CA GLN A 167 -26.90 -35.78 7.44
C GLN A 167 -25.49 -36.30 7.28
N VAL A 168 -24.59 -35.91 8.18
CA VAL A 168 -23.21 -36.38 8.16
C VAL A 168 -23.17 -37.86 8.54
N PRO A 169 -22.57 -38.75 7.74
CA PRO A 169 -22.54 -40.18 8.04
C PRO A 169 -21.88 -40.50 9.37
N SER A 170 -22.31 -41.58 10.02
CA SER A 170 -21.83 -41.98 11.35
C SER A 170 -20.35 -42.43 11.36
N TYR A 171 -19.78 -42.81 10.22
CA TYR A 171 -18.36 -43.16 10.14
C TYR A 171 -17.44 -41.93 10.12
N ILE A 172 -17.97 -40.72 9.94
CA ILE A 172 -17.20 -39.48 10.02
C ILE A 172 -16.96 -39.13 11.49
N THR A 173 -15.69 -38.88 11.84
CA THR A 173 -15.27 -38.55 13.21
C THR A 173 -14.74 -37.14 13.36
N SER A 174 -14.35 -36.49 12.24
CA SER A 174 -13.89 -35.11 12.23
C SER A 174 -14.31 -34.35 10.96
N ILE A 175 -14.44 -33.03 11.09
CA ILE A 175 -14.73 -32.13 9.96
C ILE A 175 -13.63 -31.07 9.85
N GLY A 176 -12.97 -31.01 8.70
CA GLY A 176 -11.84 -30.14 8.43
C GLY A 176 -12.22 -28.69 8.11
N ASN A 177 -11.20 -27.84 8.02
CA ASN A 177 -11.36 -26.41 7.80
C ASN A 177 -12.12 -26.12 6.50
N SER A 178 -13.11 -25.23 6.59
CA SER A 178 -13.97 -24.83 5.46
C SER A 178 -14.68 -25.98 4.74
N ALA A 179 -14.74 -27.20 5.30
CA ALA A 179 -15.22 -28.39 4.58
C ALA A 179 -16.67 -28.27 4.07
N LEU A 180 -17.51 -27.49 4.76
CA LEU A 180 -18.90 -27.25 4.40
C LEU A 180 -19.15 -25.78 4.02
N ARG A 181 -18.12 -24.94 3.96
CA ARG A 181 -18.26 -23.48 3.82
C ARG A 181 -19.00 -23.10 2.54
N GLY A 182 -20.00 -22.22 2.66
CA GLY A 182 -20.78 -21.68 1.54
C GLY A 182 -21.88 -22.60 1.01
N SER A 183 -22.07 -23.77 1.64
CA SER A 183 -23.07 -24.77 1.24
C SER A 183 -24.51 -24.24 1.29
N LYS A 184 -25.37 -24.81 0.43
CA LYS A 184 -26.75 -24.33 0.22
C LYS A 184 -27.83 -25.11 0.98
N PHE A 185 -27.45 -26.11 1.78
CA PHE A 185 -28.37 -26.81 2.68
C PHE A 185 -28.91 -25.85 3.76
N ASN A 186 -30.15 -26.08 4.17
CA ASN A 186 -30.82 -25.28 5.21
C ASN A 186 -30.78 -25.95 6.59
N LYS A 187 -30.47 -27.25 6.64
CA LYS A 187 -30.28 -28.01 7.88
C LYS A 187 -29.10 -28.97 7.75
N ILE A 188 -28.33 -29.11 8.81
CA ILE A 188 -27.28 -30.11 8.92
C ILE A 188 -27.40 -30.89 10.22
N ILE A 189 -27.16 -32.20 10.16
CA ILE A 189 -27.22 -33.09 11.32
C ILE A 189 -25.87 -33.77 11.47
N PHE A 190 -25.16 -33.45 12.55
CA PHE A 190 -23.92 -34.11 12.92
C PHE A 190 -24.22 -35.44 13.62
N SER A 191 -23.44 -36.46 13.32
CA SER A 191 -23.51 -37.74 14.04
C SER A 191 -22.83 -37.63 15.41
N THR A 192 -23.17 -38.53 16.34
CA THR A 192 -22.58 -38.57 17.69
C THR A 192 -21.11 -38.99 17.71
N ASN A 193 -20.56 -39.43 16.58
CA ASN A 193 -19.16 -39.86 16.45
C ASN A 193 -18.22 -38.71 16.10
N ILE A 194 -18.76 -37.53 15.79
CA ILE A 194 -17.96 -36.35 15.47
C ILE A 194 -17.40 -35.77 16.76
N THR A 195 -16.07 -35.76 16.88
CA THR A 195 -15.33 -35.31 18.06
C THR A 195 -14.53 -34.04 17.81
N PHE A 196 -14.33 -33.66 16.55
CA PHE A 196 -13.54 -32.49 16.16
C PHE A 196 -14.17 -31.78 14.96
N VAL A 197 -14.23 -30.45 15.04
CA VAL A 197 -14.69 -29.56 13.96
C VAL A 197 -13.68 -28.42 13.88
N ASP A 198 -13.16 -28.15 12.69
CA ASP A 198 -12.14 -27.13 12.47
C ASP A 198 -12.76 -25.77 12.10
N ASP A 199 -11.92 -24.77 11.91
CA ASP A 199 -12.29 -23.39 11.64
C ASP A 199 -13.04 -23.22 10.30
N PHE A 200 -13.86 -22.17 10.21
CA PHE A 200 -14.68 -21.84 9.03
C PHE A 200 -15.64 -22.93 8.53
N CYS A 201 -15.77 -24.05 9.25
CA CYS A 201 -16.44 -25.26 8.78
C CYS A 201 -17.81 -24.99 8.16
N LEU A 202 -18.69 -24.25 8.85
CA LEU A 202 -20.05 -23.90 8.41
C LEU A 202 -20.18 -22.44 7.93
N GLY A 203 -19.08 -21.71 7.74
CA GLY A 203 -19.14 -20.31 7.35
C GLY A 203 -19.91 -20.13 6.04
N LEU A 204 -20.65 -19.03 5.89
CA LEU A 204 -21.42 -18.66 4.69
C LEU A 204 -22.53 -19.69 4.30
N CYS A 205 -22.83 -20.67 5.15
CA CYS A 205 -23.89 -21.65 4.92
C CYS A 205 -25.28 -21.03 5.05
N GLN A 206 -26.28 -21.66 4.42
CA GLN A 206 -27.68 -21.23 4.44
C GLN A 206 -28.50 -21.87 5.58
N ILE A 207 -27.83 -22.42 6.59
CA ILE A 207 -28.48 -23.07 7.74
C ILE A 207 -29.30 -22.08 8.57
N VAL A 208 -30.41 -22.58 9.12
CA VAL A 208 -31.33 -21.79 9.97
C VAL A 208 -31.08 -22.09 11.45
N ASP A 209 -30.96 -23.36 11.80
CA ASP A 209 -30.67 -23.83 13.15
C ASP A 209 -29.49 -24.81 13.16
N PHE A 210 -28.81 -24.89 14.31
CA PHE A 210 -27.74 -25.85 14.53
C PHE A 210 -27.71 -26.36 15.98
N GLU A 211 -27.55 -27.67 16.14
CA GLU A 211 -27.38 -28.32 17.45
C GLU A 211 -26.03 -29.03 17.50
N PHE A 212 -25.25 -28.72 18.53
CA PHE A 212 -23.95 -29.37 18.74
C PHE A 212 -24.13 -30.80 19.27
N PRO A 213 -23.37 -31.79 18.75
CA PRO A 213 -23.29 -33.10 19.39
C PRO A 213 -22.53 -33.00 20.73
N ILE A 214 -22.89 -33.85 21.69
CA ILE A 214 -22.39 -33.78 23.08
C ILE A 214 -20.87 -33.97 23.19
N GLN A 215 -20.20 -34.50 22.17
CA GLN A 215 -18.76 -34.76 22.16
C GLN A 215 -17.94 -33.49 21.96
N ILE A 216 -18.55 -32.44 21.40
CA ILE A 216 -17.86 -31.20 21.04
C ILE A 216 -17.69 -30.32 22.28
N LYS A 217 -16.43 -29.90 22.50
CA LYS A 217 -16.04 -29.04 23.62
C LYS A 217 -15.76 -27.60 23.23
N THR A 218 -15.62 -27.34 21.93
CA THR A 218 -15.19 -26.04 21.42
C THR A 218 -16.01 -25.66 20.19
N VAL A 219 -16.49 -24.42 20.15
CA VAL A 219 -16.98 -23.79 18.93
C VAL A 219 -15.78 -23.15 18.22
N SER A 220 -15.48 -23.62 17.01
CA SER A 220 -14.25 -23.26 16.30
C SER A 220 -14.28 -21.87 15.69
N SER A 221 -13.09 -21.34 15.35
CA SER A 221 -12.95 -19.97 14.89
C SER A 221 -13.68 -19.81 13.56
N PHE A 222 -14.43 -18.70 13.41
CA PHE A 222 -15.23 -18.45 12.21
C PHE A 222 -16.22 -19.57 11.81
N MET A 223 -16.55 -20.51 12.70
CA MET A 223 -17.36 -21.69 12.37
C MET A 223 -18.67 -21.33 11.67
N PHE A 224 -19.35 -20.27 12.12
CA PHE A 224 -20.61 -19.78 11.55
C PHE A 224 -20.46 -18.44 10.83
N HIS A 225 -19.24 -18.02 10.48
CA HIS A 225 -18.98 -16.71 9.85
C HIS A 225 -19.93 -16.43 8.67
N GLY A 226 -20.69 -15.33 8.74
CA GLY A 226 -21.49 -14.82 7.64
C GLY A 226 -22.63 -15.74 7.21
N CYS A 227 -23.18 -16.57 8.11
CA CYS A 227 -24.36 -17.38 7.82
C CYS A 227 -25.61 -16.48 7.78
N PRO A 228 -26.19 -16.19 6.60
CA PRO A 228 -27.18 -15.13 6.46
C PRO A 228 -28.58 -15.50 6.97
N LYS A 229 -28.79 -16.76 7.36
CA LYS A 229 -30.08 -17.29 7.82
C LYS A 229 -30.03 -17.93 9.21
N LEU A 230 -28.85 -17.96 9.85
CA LEU A 230 -28.69 -18.65 11.13
C LEU A 230 -29.40 -17.88 12.24
N GLU A 231 -30.47 -18.45 12.78
CA GLU A 231 -31.32 -17.82 13.80
C GLU A 231 -31.00 -18.34 15.21
N THR A 232 -30.71 -19.64 15.34
CA THR A 232 -30.50 -20.29 16.64
C THR A 232 -29.36 -21.29 16.61
N VAL A 233 -28.56 -21.31 17.68
CA VAL A 233 -27.54 -22.34 17.91
C VAL A 233 -27.68 -22.88 19.33
N LEU A 234 -27.88 -24.20 19.42
CA LEU A 234 -28.00 -24.94 20.67
C LEU A 234 -26.62 -25.45 21.09
N LEU A 235 -26.05 -24.78 22.10
CA LEU A 235 -24.80 -25.17 22.74
C LEU A 235 -25.06 -26.25 23.79
N THR A 236 -24.14 -27.22 23.93
CA THR A 236 -24.22 -28.25 24.99
C THR A 236 -23.44 -27.84 26.23
N GLU A 237 -23.75 -28.45 27.39
CA GLU A 237 -23.00 -28.28 28.65
C GLU A 237 -21.58 -28.90 28.64
N ASN A 238 -21.13 -29.43 27.50
CA ASN A 238 -19.74 -29.87 27.33
C ASN A 238 -18.87 -28.81 26.66
N ILE A 239 -19.48 -27.74 26.11
CA ILE A 239 -18.74 -26.65 25.47
C ILE A 239 -18.08 -25.79 26.54
N THR A 240 -16.76 -25.75 26.50
CA THR A 240 -15.92 -24.97 27.43
C THR A 240 -15.30 -23.74 26.79
N GLU A 241 -15.31 -23.64 25.46
CA GLU A 241 -14.69 -22.54 24.72
C GLU A 241 -15.49 -22.18 23.45
N ILE A 242 -15.65 -20.89 23.20
CA ILE A 242 -16.08 -20.34 21.90
C ILE A 242 -14.94 -19.50 21.36
N LYS A 243 -14.33 -19.94 20.26
CA LYS A 243 -13.14 -19.32 19.67
C LYS A 243 -13.46 -18.05 18.88
N ASP A 244 -12.38 -17.40 18.47
CA ASP A 244 -12.36 -16.14 17.75
C ASP A 244 -13.30 -16.14 16.55
N SER A 245 -14.14 -15.11 16.48
CA SER A 245 -15.03 -14.83 15.35
C SER A 245 -16.00 -15.94 15.01
N ALA A 246 -16.29 -16.87 15.93
CA ALA A 246 -17.15 -18.02 15.71
C ALA A 246 -18.51 -17.66 15.06
N PHE A 247 -19.10 -16.51 15.40
CA PHE A 247 -20.38 -16.02 14.86
C PHE A 247 -20.26 -14.72 14.08
N TYR A 248 -19.07 -14.40 13.56
CA TYR A 248 -18.79 -13.15 12.83
C TYR A 248 -19.81 -12.89 11.72
N TYR A 249 -20.56 -11.79 11.82
CA TYR A 249 -21.59 -11.36 10.86
C TYR A 249 -22.67 -12.41 10.58
N SER A 250 -23.03 -13.20 11.59
CA SER A 250 -24.26 -14.02 11.59
C SER A 250 -25.47 -13.16 11.93
N ASN A 251 -25.84 -12.28 11.01
CA ASN A 251 -26.74 -11.15 11.24
C ASN A 251 -28.15 -11.52 11.75
N LYS A 252 -28.58 -12.78 11.54
CA LYS A 252 -29.89 -13.30 11.96
C LYS A 252 -29.89 -14.00 13.31
N LEU A 253 -28.72 -14.18 13.93
CA LEU A 253 -28.62 -14.86 15.22
C LEU A 253 -29.26 -13.98 16.29
N LYS A 254 -30.44 -14.39 16.77
CA LYS A 254 -31.25 -13.57 17.68
C LYS A 254 -31.00 -13.88 19.15
N ASN A 255 -30.88 -15.17 19.48
CA ASN A 255 -30.71 -15.67 20.84
C ASN A 255 -29.68 -16.80 20.85
N ILE A 256 -28.80 -16.78 21.86
CA ILE A 256 -27.88 -17.89 22.13
C ILE A 256 -27.67 -17.99 23.65
N THR A 257 -27.95 -19.18 24.19
CA THR A 257 -27.73 -19.46 25.61
C THR A 257 -26.31 -19.98 25.79
N LEU A 258 -25.50 -19.23 26.55
CA LEU A 258 -24.15 -19.67 26.90
C LEU A 258 -24.21 -20.73 28.01
N PRO A 259 -23.57 -21.91 27.84
CA PRO A 259 -23.67 -23.00 28.80
C PRO A 259 -22.89 -22.71 30.09
N SER A 260 -23.26 -23.36 31.19
CA SER A 260 -22.64 -23.14 32.51
C SER A 260 -21.17 -23.60 32.59
N SER A 261 -20.80 -24.52 31.70
CA SER A 261 -19.45 -25.06 31.49
C SER A 261 -18.49 -24.10 30.77
N LEU A 262 -18.99 -23.03 30.15
CA LEU A 262 -18.20 -22.14 29.32
C LEU A 262 -17.16 -21.37 30.15
N LYS A 263 -15.90 -21.46 29.73
CA LYS A 263 -14.75 -20.81 30.38
C LYS A 263 -14.15 -19.67 29.56
N ILE A 264 -14.19 -19.79 28.23
CA ILE A 264 -13.49 -18.86 27.34
C ILE A 264 -14.42 -18.38 26.23
N LEU A 265 -14.54 -17.05 26.10
CA LEU A 265 -15.03 -16.37 24.91
C LEU A 265 -13.83 -15.70 24.19
N GLY A 266 -13.61 -16.04 22.93
CA GLY A 266 -12.53 -15.52 22.09
C GLY A 266 -12.67 -14.03 21.71
N ARG A 267 -11.85 -13.57 20.76
CA ARG A 267 -11.70 -12.15 20.36
C ARG A 267 -11.89 -11.93 18.86
N PRO A 268 -12.85 -11.08 18.43
CA PRO A 268 -14.22 -10.93 18.96
C PRO A 268 -15.10 -12.14 18.57
N VAL A 269 -16.23 -12.42 19.22
CA VAL A 269 -17.08 -13.62 18.92
C VAL A 269 -18.34 -13.30 18.12
N PHE A 270 -19.15 -12.32 18.56
CA PHE A 270 -20.49 -12.00 18.02
C PHE A 270 -20.51 -10.71 17.21
N ILE A 271 -19.36 -10.28 16.69
CA ILE A 271 -19.27 -9.04 15.92
C ILE A 271 -20.26 -9.07 14.73
N GLY A 272 -21.08 -8.03 14.60
CA GLY A 272 -22.06 -7.92 13.52
C GLY A 272 -23.31 -8.81 13.66
N CYS A 273 -23.51 -9.50 14.79
CA CYS A 273 -24.77 -10.18 15.10
C CYS A 273 -25.87 -9.15 15.45
N ILE A 274 -26.31 -8.38 14.44
CA ILE A 274 -27.15 -7.19 14.62
C ILE A 274 -28.53 -7.45 15.22
N GLU A 275 -29.04 -8.69 15.15
CA GLU A 275 -30.32 -9.10 15.73
C GLU A 275 -30.19 -9.70 17.14
N LEU A 276 -28.98 -9.84 17.68
CA LEU A 276 -28.76 -10.38 19.04
C LEU A 276 -29.24 -9.38 20.09
N GLN A 277 -30.18 -9.81 20.95
CA GLN A 277 -30.89 -8.90 21.87
C GLN A 277 -30.42 -8.99 23.32
N GLU A 278 -30.10 -10.19 23.79
CA GLU A 278 -29.77 -10.44 25.20
C GLU A 278 -28.69 -11.52 25.31
N ILE A 279 -27.73 -11.30 26.21
CA ILE A 279 -26.74 -12.30 26.60
C ILE A 279 -26.57 -12.30 28.11
N THR A 280 -26.55 -13.51 28.68
CA THR A 280 -26.15 -13.73 30.08
C THR A 280 -24.81 -14.45 30.13
N LEU A 281 -23.80 -13.82 30.72
CA LEU A 281 -22.49 -14.42 30.94
C LEU A 281 -22.56 -15.47 32.05
N PRO A 282 -22.07 -16.71 31.84
CA PRO A 282 -22.17 -17.78 32.82
C PRO A 282 -21.22 -17.57 34.01
N ARG A 283 -21.59 -18.13 35.16
CA ARG A 283 -20.88 -17.95 36.45
C ARG A 283 -19.39 -18.28 36.40
N ASN A 284 -19.02 -19.33 35.67
CA ASN A 284 -17.67 -19.88 35.65
C ASN A 284 -16.79 -19.31 34.53
N LEU A 285 -17.26 -18.28 33.82
CA LEU A 285 -16.51 -17.68 32.71
C LEU A 285 -15.19 -17.08 33.21
N GLU A 286 -14.08 -17.57 32.66
CA GLU A 286 -12.72 -17.23 33.08
C GLU A 286 -12.15 -16.09 32.23
N THR A 287 -12.37 -16.10 30.91
CA THR A 287 -11.80 -15.14 29.95
C THR A 287 -12.83 -14.66 28.94
N ILE A 288 -12.78 -13.37 28.61
CA ILE A 288 -13.55 -12.72 27.54
C ILE A 288 -12.58 -11.91 26.68
N GLY A 289 -12.55 -12.17 25.38
CA GLY A 289 -11.77 -11.42 24.43
C GLY A 289 -12.32 -10.02 24.17
N ASP A 290 -11.46 -9.13 23.68
CA ASP A 290 -11.85 -7.77 23.31
C ASP A 290 -12.92 -7.75 22.21
N GLY A 291 -13.82 -6.76 22.25
CA GLY A 291 -14.76 -6.51 21.16
C GLY A 291 -15.80 -7.61 20.91
N VAL A 292 -16.02 -8.53 21.85
CA VAL A 292 -16.93 -9.68 21.70
C VAL A 292 -18.32 -9.30 21.17
N PHE A 293 -18.83 -8.11 21.52
CA PHE A 293 -20.15 -7.60 21.10
C PHE A 293 -20.07 -6.35 20.22
N THR A 294 -18.99 -6.17 19.44
CA THR A 294 -18.85 -5.03 18.52
C THR A 294 -19.92 -5.08 17.42
N GLU A 295 -20.41 -3.93 16.96
CA GLU A 295 -21.47 -3.84 15.92
C GLU A 295 -22.80 -4.51 16.29
N ILE A 296 -23.08 -4.66 17.58
CA ILE A 296 -24.41 -5.08 18.05
C ILE A 296 -25.15 -3.82 18.55
N PRO A 297 -26.22 -3.40 17.85
CA PRO A 297 -26.85 -2.12 18.10
C PRO A 297 -27.65 -2.11 19.40
N ASN A 298 -28.39 -3.17 19.73
CA ASN A 298 -29.28 -3.21 20.90
C ASN A 298 -29.07 -4.50 21.70
N LEU A 299 -28.07 -4.51 22.59
CA LEU A 299 -27.75 -5.66 23.43
C LEU A 299 -27.98 -5.35 24.91
N THR A 300 -28.79 -6.17 25.56
CA THR A 300 -28.85 -6.24 27.02
C THR A 300 -27.85 -7.27 27.51
N LEU A 301 -26.96 -6.86 28.42
CA LEU A 301 -25.90 -7.72 28.94
C LEU A 301 -26.09 -7.97 30.44
N HIS A 302 -26.18 -9.24 30.81
CA HIS A 302 -26.21 -9.69 32.20
C HIS A 302 -24.97 -10.52 32.51
N SER A 303 -24.53 -10.51 33.77
CA SER A 303 -23.41 -11.35 34.24
C SER A 303 -23.82 -12.11 35.49
N LEU A 304 -23.71 -13.45 35.43
CA LEU A 304 -23.77 -14.32 36.61
C LEU A 304 -22.39 -14.56 37.23
N SER A 305 -21.34 -14.07 36.58
CA SER A 305 -19.97 -14.20 37.04
C SER A 305 -19.59 -13.04 37.96
N PRO A 306 -19.10 -13.32 39.18
CA PRO A 306 -18.68 -12.26 40.10
C PRO A 306 -17.44 -11.49 39.62
N LYS A 307 -16.75 -11.98 38.57
CA LYS A 307 -15.57 -11.32 37.99
C LYS A 307 -15.91 -10.12 37.10
N TYR A 308 -17.13 -10.09 36.55
CA TYR A 308 -17.55 -9.11 35.56
C TYR A 308 -18.71 -8.30 36.11
N VAL A 309 -18.45 -7.02 36.37
CA VAL A 309 -19.43 -6.07 36.88
C VAL A 309 -19.98 -5.27 35.70
N VAL A 310 -21.30 -5.30 35.51
CA VAL A 310 -21.99 -4.49 34.50
C VAL A 310 -22.68 -3.32 35.20
N ASP A 311 -22.32 -2.11 34.84
CA ASP A 311 -22.93 -0.87 35.34
C ASP A 311 -23.08 0.13 34.19
N ASN A 312 -24.29 0.70 34.01
CA ASN A 312 -24.60 1.67 32.96
C ASN A 312 -24.08 1.26 31.56
N ASN A 313 -24.38 0.03 31.14
CA ASN A 313 -23.94 -0.57 29.87
C ASN A 313 -22.41 -0.74 29.72
N MET A 314 -21.60 -0.44 30.74
CA MET A 314 -20.17 -0.67 30.78
C MET A 314 -19.86 -1.93 31.59
N MET A 315 -19.02 -2.81 31.05
CA MET A 315 -18.59 -4.02 31.74
C MET A 315 -17.14 -3.91 32.18
N TYR A 316 -16.94 -3.95 33.49
CA TYR A 316 -15.67 -3.87 34.16
C TYR A 316 -15.22 -5.22 34.72
N LYS A 317 -13.91 -5.38 34.91
CA LYS A 317 -13.30 -6.47 35.70
C LYS A 317 -12.11 -5.98 36.52
N ASP A 318 -11.54 -6.88 37.32
CA ASP A 318 -10.35 -6.64 38.15
C ASP A 318 -10.53 -5.44 39.09
N ASP A 319 -11.62 -5.43 39.87
CA ASP A 319 -12.00 -4.30 40.73
C ASP A 319 -12.07 -2.97 39.96
N ASN A 320 -12.80 -2.98 38.83
CA ASN A 320 -12.98 -1.87 37.90
C ASN A 320 -11.71 -1.31 37.22
N ARG A 321 -10.57 -2.00 37.33
CA ARG A 321 -9.32 -1.57 36.69
C ARG A 321 -9.31 -1.76 35.18
N THR A 322 -10.10 -2.69 34.66
CA THR A 322 -10.21 -2.94 33.22
C THR A 322 -11.64 -2.74 32.75
N LEU A 323 -11.85 -1.82 31.80
CA LEU A 323 -13.10 -1.71 31.04
C LEU A 323 -12.99 -2.58 29.79
N LEU A 324 -13.88 -3.55 29.64
CA LEU A 324 -13.83 -4.55 28.56
C LEU A 324 -14.80 -4.28 27.41
N ILE A 325 -16.03 -3.85 27.74
CA ILE A 325 -17.15 -3.81 26.80
C ILE A 325 -18.04 -2.63 27.14
N TYR A 326 -18.54 -1.95 26.11
CA TYR A 326 -19.69 -1.07 26.20
C TYR A 326 -20.80 -1.54 25.26
N VAL A 327 -21.99 -1.80 25.79
CA VAL A 327 -23.14 -2.30 25.02
C VAL A 327 -24.19 -1.23 24.71
N GLY A 328 -23.99 0.01 25.18
CA GLY A 328 -24.96 1.08 25.02
C GLY A 328 -25.25 1.42 23.56
N SER A 329 -26.46 1.91 23.30
CA SER A 329 -27.02 2.16 21.97
C SER A 329 -27.58 3.57 21.78
N GLU A 330 -27.66 4.32 22.87
CA GLU A 330 -28.16 5.68 22.94
C GLU A 330 -27.30 6.64 22.10
N GLU A 331 -27.96 7.54 21.37
CA GLU A 331 -27.26 8.54 20.57
C GLU A 331 -26.71 9.67 21.44
N ASN A 332 -25.55 10.20 21.07
CA ASN A 332 -24.91 11.33 21.74
C ASN A 332 -24.67 11.11 23.25
N THR A 333 -24.33 9.89 23.63
CA THR A 333 -24.10 9.52 25.04
C THR A 333 -22.77 10.06 25.54
N ASP A 334 -22.74 10.64 26.73
CA ASP A 334 -21.49 11.01 27.40
C ASP A 334 -20.95 9.83 28.23
N ILE A 335 -19.68 9.52 28.06
CA ILE A 335 -19.00 8.44 28.75
C ILE A 335 -18.02 9.01 29.78
N SER A 336 -18.13 8.50 31.02
CA SER A 336 -17.22 8.85 32.10
C SER A 336 -16.57 7.60 32.68
N ILE A 337 -15.29 7.41 32.35
CA ILE A 337 -14.49 6.26 32.77
C ILE A 337 -14.13 6.39 34.26
N LEU A 338 -14.34 5.31 35.03
CA LEU A 338 -14.11 5.26 36.47
C LEU A 338 -12.65 5.57 36.85
N ALA A 339 -12.44 6.12 38.06
CA ALA A 339 -11.15 6.66 38.49
C ALA A 339 -10.07 5.57 38.71
N GLU A 340 -10.49 4.35 39.00
CA GLU A 340 -9.66 3.17 39.19
C GLU A 340 -9.31 2.45 37.87
N CYS A 341 -10.02 2.76 36.78
CA CYS A 341 -9.79 2.16 35.47
C CYS A 341 -8.43 2.60 34.91
N ASN A 342 -7.58 1.62 34.61
CA ASN A 342 -6.24 1.82 34.06
C ASN A 342 -6.01 1.11 32.72
N PHE A 343 -7.00 0.36 32.24
CA PHE A 343 -6.97 -0.25 30.92
C PHE A 343 -8.35 -0.25 30.28
N ILE A 344 -8.43 0.22 29.04
CA ILE A 344 -9.62 0.07 28.18
C ILE A 344 -9.27 -0.93 27.09
N ALA A 345 -9.98 -2.05 27.04
CA ALA A 345 -9.73 -3.12 26.08
C ALA A 345 -10.06 -2.72 24.65
N GLY A 346 -9.49 -3.43 23.67
CA GLY A 346 -9.72 -3.10 22.26
C GLY A 346 -11.20 -3.14 21.87
N ARG A 347 -11.59 -2.29 20.91
CA ARG A 347 -12.97 -2.22 20.38
C ARG A 347 -14.07 -1.98 21.43
N THR A 348 -13.74 -1.59 22.66
CA THR A 348 -14.72 -1.38 23.75
C THR A 348 -15.87 -0.48 23.32
N PHE A 349 -15.55 0.61 22.62
CA PHE A 349 -16.50 1.62 22.15
C PHE A 349 -16.60 1.67 20.63
N ALA A 350 -16.13 0.67 19.89
CA ALA A 350 -16.10 0.71 18.43
C ALA A 350 -17.52 0.76 17.83
N LYS A 351 -17.72 1.64 16.84
CA LYS A 351 -18.99 1.88 16.13
C LYS A 351 -20.13 2.29 17.05
N LYS A 352 -19.82 3.02 18.13
CA LYS A 352 -20.79 3.49 19.12
C LYS A 352 -21.10 4.97 18.96
N LYS A 353 -22.33 5.33 19.36
CA LYS A 353 -22.89 6.68 19.21
C LYS A 353 -22.61 7.55 20.43
N ILE A 354 -21.34 7.79 20.71
CA ILE A 354 -20.85 8.52 21.89
C ILE A 354 -20.59 9.98 21.50
N ARG A 355 -20.86 10.93 22.40
CA ARG A 355 -20.53 12.35 22.21
C ARG A 355 -19.21 12.69 22.88
N ASP A 356 -19.15 12.70 24.21
CA ASP A 356 -17.96 13.09 24.95
C ASP A 356 -17.39 11.95 25.78
N VAL A 357 -16.05 11.87 25.87
CA VAL A 357 -15.35 10.88 26.70
C VAL A 357 -14.46 11.58 27.71
N THR A 358 -14.71 11.30 29.00
CA THR A 358 -13.96 11.82 30.12
C THR A 358 -13.42 10.71 31.02
N PHE A 359 -12.31 10.97 31.69
CA PHE A 359 -11.73 10.07 32.69
C PHE A 359 -11.86 10.72 34.07
N LYS A 360 -12.49 10.04 35.03
CA LYS A 360 -12.62 10.54 36.42
C LYS A 360 -11.30 10.51 37.19
N SER A 361 -10.30 9.79 36.70
CA SER A 361 -9.01 9.67 37.39
C SER A 361 -8.23 10.97 37.34
N SER A 362 -7.88 11.49 38.51
CA SER A 362 -6.87 12.55 38.68
C SER A 362 -5.52 12.00 39.17
N LYS A 363 -5.40 10.67 39.34
CA LYS A 363 -4.23 10.02 39.93
C LYS A 363 -3.11 9.90 38.91
N VAL A 364 -1.98 10.56 39.16
CA VAL A 364 -0.81 10.54 38.27
C VAL A 364 -0.05 9.21 38.33
N ASP A 365 -0.17 8.45 39.43
CA ASP A 365 0.61 7.23 39.69
C ASP A 365 0.08 5.97 38.97
N ILE A 366 -1.08 6.05 38.33
CA ILE A 366 -1.71 4.90 37.66
C ILE A 366 -1.55 5.05 36.15
N ASP A 367 -0.72 4.22 35.53
CA ASP A 367 -0.52 4.25 34.08
C ASP A 367 -1.79 3.76 33.34
N ILE A 368 -2.44 4.67 32.62
CA ILE A 368 -3.63 4.38 31.82
C ILE A 368 -3.22 3.92 30.42
N ARG A 369 -3.80 2.80 29.97
CA ARG A 369 -3.53 2.18 28.68
C ARG A 369 -4.83 2.07 27.87
N ILE A 370 -4.78 2.47 26.60
CA ILE A 370 -5.92 2.43 25.67
C ILE A 370 -5.63 1.37 24.61
N GLY A 371 -6.50 0.37 24.51
CA GLY A 371 -6.39 -0.74 23.58
C GLY A 371 -6.62 -0.37 22.12
N GLU A 372 -6.48 -1.38 21.26
CA GLU A 372 -6.58 -1.23 19.80
C GLU A 372 -8.03 -0.96 19.36
N GLY A 373 -8.23 0.00 18.46
CA GLY A 373 -9.56 0.25 17.88
C GLY A 373 -10.63 0.64 18.90
N VAL A 374 -10.28 1.17 20.07
CA VAL A 374 -11.22 1.43 21.18
C VAL A 374 -12.43 2.25 20.72
N PHE A 375 -12.23 3.28 19.92
CA PHE A 375 -13.25 4.16 19.35
C PHE A 375 -13.38 4.01 17.83
N LEU A 376 -12.94 2.88 17.25
CA LEU A 376 -12.98 2.67 15.79
C LEU A 376 -14.38 2.98 15.23
N GLU A 377 -14.46 3.92 14.28
CA GLU A 377 -15.68 4.36 13.59
C GLU A 377 -16.79 4.87 14.52
N SER A 378 -16.44 5.42 15.69
CA SER A 378 -17.39 5.97 16.65
C SER A 378 -17.66 7.46 16.44
N THR A 379 -18.79 7.96 16.96
CA THR A 379 -19.24 9.35 16.74
C THR A 379 -18.69 10.36 17.75
N ILE A 380 -17.59 10.04 18.43
CA ILE A 380 -17.05 10.90 19.49
C ILE A 380 -16.76 12.30 18.94
N HIS A 381 -17.14 13.33 19.69
CA HIS A 381 -16.92 14.74 19.39
C HIS A 381 -15.69 15.28 20.14
N SER A 382 -15.52 14.87 21.39
CA SER A 382 -14.37 15.25 22.21
C SER A 382 -13.87 14.12 23.10
N ILE A 383 -12.56 14.14 23.35
CA ILE A 383 -11.93 13.26 24.33
C ILE A 383 -10.89 14.03 25.16
N VAL A 384 -10.97 13.86 26.48
CA VAL A 384 -10.01 14.44 27.43
C VAL A 384 -9.21 13.32 28.08
N PHE A 385 -7.98 13.13 27.63
CA PHE A 385 -7.06 12.15 28.19
C PHE A 385 -6.44 12.63 29.50
N PRO A 386 -6.40 11.78 30.54
CA PRO A 386 -5.93 12.13 31.88
C PRO A 386 -4.40 12.27 31.94
N PRO A 387 -3.84 12.93 32.98
CA PRO A 387 -2.38 13.15 33.09
C PRO A 387 -1.55 11.87 33.09
N SER A 388 -2.15 10.75 33.47
CA SER A 388 -1.49 9.46 33.63
C SER A 388 -1.58 8.55 32.39
N LEU A 389 -2.11 9.05 31.26
CA LEU A 389 -2.12 8.31 30.00
C LEU A 389 -0.70 7.89 29.59
N LYS A 390 -0.47 6.58 29.53
CA LYS A 390 0.82 5.98 29.22
C LYS A 390 0.93 5.49 27.79
N THR A 391 -0.08 4.78 27.29
CA THR A 391 -0.08 4.22 25.94
C THR A 391 -1.44 4.30 25.26
N ILE A 392 -1.42 4.52 23.94
CA ILE A 392 -2.53 4.29 23.03
C ILE A 392 -2.06 3.23 22.02
N SER A 393 -2.91 2.25 21.70
CA SER A 393 -2.63 1.25 20.66
C SER A 393 -3.12 1.69 19.28
N ASN A 394 -2.73 0.95 18.23
CA ASN A 394 -3.08 1.26 16.86
C ASN A 394 -4.60 1.40 16.64
N ASN A 395 -4.98 2.24 15.68
CA ASN A 395 -6.37 2.46 15.26
C ASN A 395 -7.33 2.92 16.38
N ALA A 396 -6.83 3.34 17.55
CA ALA A 396 -7.68 3.58 18.72
C ALA A 396 -8.81 4.58 18.50
N ILE A 397 -8.63 5.56 17.60
CA ILE A 397 -9.60 6.61 17.26
C ILE A 397 -9.73 6.73 15.72
N ASP A 398 -9.55 5.61 15.02
CA ASP A 398 -9.71 5.50 13.57
C ASP A 398 -11.18 5.76 13.17
N GLY A 399 -11.41 6.55 12.11
CA GLY A 399 -12.74 6.73 11.52
C GLY A 399 -13.71 7.55 12.37
N CYS A 400 -13.25 8.26 13.39
CA CYS A 400 -14.10 9.15 14.20
C CYS A 400 -14.41 10.45 13.45
N LEU A 401 -15.31 10.37 12.47
CA LEU A 401 -15.58 11.45 11.52
C LEU A 401 -16.08 12.77 12.17
N GLN A 402 -16.62 12.69 13.39
CA GLN A 402 -17.17 13.83 14.14
C GLN A 402 -16.23 14.35 15.24
N LEU A 403 -15.04 13.77 15.41
CA LEU A 403 -14.10 14.19 16.43
C LEU A 403 -13.59 15.60 16.12
N GLU A 404 -13.85 16.56 16.99
CA GLU A 404 -13.42 17.95 16.85
C GLU A 404 -12.22 18.28 17.73
N SER A 405 -12.13 17.68 18.93
CA SER A 405 -11.11 18.01 19.93
C SER A 405 -10.52 16.82 20.68
N VAL A 406 -9.21 16.87 20.89
CA VAL A 406 -8.44 15.92 21.71
C VAL A 406 -7.58 16.70 22.67
N THR A 407 -7.77 16.47 23.97
CA THR A 407 -7.00 17.14 25.02
C THR A 407 -6.12 16.13 25.76
N PHE A 408 -4.81 16.41 25.86
CA PHE A 408 -3.88 15.65 26.70
C PHE A 408 -3.56 16.44 27.97
N GLN A 409 -3.88 15.89 29.15
CA GLN A 409 -3.62 16.57 30.44
C GLN A 409 -2.24 16.26 31.04
N GLY A 410 -1.40 15.49 30.36
CA GLY A 410 -0.07 15.11 30.87
C GLY A 410 0.89 14.64 29.78
N THR A 411 2.10 14.29 30.20
CA THR A 411 3.25 14.05 29.31
C THR A 411 3.83 12.63 29.47
N LYS A 412 3.07 11.67 29.99
CA LYS A 412 3.52 10.28 30.14
C LYS A 412 3.52 9.50 28.82
N ILE A 413 2.65 9.88 27.89
CA ILE A 413 2.58 9.31 26.55
C ILE A 413 3.77 9.74 25.71
N THR A 414 4.38 8.80 25.01
CA THR A 414 5.58 9.04 24.17
C THR A 414 5.36 8.73 22.70
N ILE A 415 4.26 8.08 22.33
CA ILE A 415 4.02 7.61 20.96
C ILE A 415 2.58 7.93 20.56
N ILE A 416 2.42 8.51 19.37
CA ILE A 416 1.14 8.43 18.64
C ILE A 416 1.22 7.20 17.72
N PRO A 417 0.41 6.16 17.93
CA PRO A 417 0.54 4.88 17.22
C PRO A 417 0.06 4.94 15.76
N ASN A 418 0.20 3.83 15.05
CA ASN A 418 -0.23 3.74 13.65
C ASN A 418 -1.75 3.91 13.54
N SER A 419 -2.17 4.65 12.51
CA SER A 419 -3.58 4.91 12.16
C SER A 419 -4.43 5.43 13.34
N CYS A 420 -3.81 6.09 14.34
CA CYS A 420 -4.49 6.44 15.58
C CYS A 420 -5.73 7.33 15.36
N PHE A 421 -5.62 8.33 14.49
CA PHE A 421 -6.66 9.31 14.17
C PHE A 421 -6.97 9.35 12.66
N ILE A 422 -6.68 8.28 11.91
CA ILE A 422 -7.01 8.25 10.48
C ILE A 422 -8.50 8.57 10.26
N ASP A 423 -8.82 9.34 9.22
CA ASP A 423 -10.17 9.76 8.87
C ASP A 423 -10.91 10.60 9.93
N CYS A 424 -10.22 11.14 10.94
CA CYS A 424 -10.77 12.15 11.85
C CYS A 424 -10.92 13.52 11.15
N ASN A 425 -11.82 13.58 10.16
CA ASN A 425 -11.97 14.70 9.22
C ASN A 425 -12.27 16.05 9.88
N MET A 426 -12.89 16.04 11.06
CA MET A 426 -13.30 17.25 11.79
C MET A 426 -12.30 17.71 12.86
N LEU A 427 -11.25 16.93 13.12
CA LEU A 427 -10.30 17.19 14.20
C LEU A 427 -9.57 18.49 13.90
N SER A 428 -9.71 19.49 14.77
CA SER A 428 -9.14 20.83 14.59
C SER A 428 -8.53 21.40 15.88
N SER A 429 -8.91 20.88 17.04
CA SER A 429 -8.36 21.30 18.34
C SER A 429 -7.56 20.17 18.97
N ILE A 430 -6.26 20.13 18.67
CA ILE A 430 -5.32 19.17 19.26
C ILE A 430 -3.95 19.81 19.41
N THR A 431 -3.27 19.55 20.53
CA THR A 431 -1.87 19.88 20.72
C THR A 431 -1.17 18.66 21.29
N LEU A 432 -0.11 18.21 20.62
CA LEU A 432 0.64 17.04 21.07
C LEU A 432 1.51 17.39 22.30
N PRO A 433 1.57 16.51 23.33
CA PRO A 433 2.43 16.75 24.46
C PRO A 433 3.91 16.68 24.07
N THR A 434 4.78 17.48 24.70
CA THR A 434 6.21 17.59 24.34
C THR A 434 7.02 16.29 24.53
N SER A 435 6.43 15.31 25.22
CA SER A 435 6.99 13.98 25.46
C SER A 435 6.92 13.04 24.26
N ILE A 436 6.21 13.39 23.18
CA ILE A 436 6.10 12.55 22.00
C ILE A 436 7.47 12.38 21.33
N THR A 437 7.89 11.12 21.19
CA THR A 437 9.14 10.69 20.54
C THR A 437 8.93 10.13 19.15
N SER A 438 7.73 9.66 18.82
CA SER A 438 7.39 9.13 17.50
C SER A 438 5.92 9.29 17.13
N ILE A 439 5.66 9.47 15.83
CA ILE A 439 4.34 9.49 15.22
C ILE A 439 4.27 8.36 14.19
N GLY A 440 3.30 7.46 14.35
CA GLY A 440 3.15 6.24 13.57
C GLY A 440 2.71 6.46 12.12
N GLU A 441 2.68 5.37 11.36
CA GLU A 441 2.19 5.36 9.98
C GLU A 441 0.70 5.71 9.94
N TYR A 442 0.28 6.52 8.97
CA TYR A 442 -1.12 6.98 8.82
C TYR A 442 -1.75 7.66 10.05
N ALA A 443 -0.97 8.04 11.07
CA ALA A 443 -1.49 8.46 12.38
C ALA A 443 -2.55 9.58 12.32
N PHE A 444 -2.43 10.51 11.38
CA PHE A 444 -3.34 11.63 11.11
C PHE A 444 -3.71 11.73 9.62
N ALA A 445 -3.67 10.62 8.89
CA ALA A 445 -4.05 10.60 7.49
C ALA A 445 -5.55 11.00 7.34
N HIS A 446 -5.86 11.82 6.34
CA HIS A 446 -7.18 12.38 6.09
C HIS A 446 -7.77 13.23 7.24
N CYS A 447 -6.98 13.71 8.21
CA CYS A 447 -7.43 14.70 9.19
C CYS A 447 -7.57 16.10 8.56
N ARG A 448 -8.60 16.32 7.73
CA ARG A 448 -8.72 17.48 6.83
C ARG A 448 -8.80 18.86 7.50
N LYS A 449 -9.12 18.94 8.80
CA LYS A 449 -9.22 20.19 9.58
C LYS A 449 -8.10 20.39 10.61
N LEU A 450 -7.04 19.59 10.57
CA LEU A 450 -6.06 19.44 11.66
C LEU A 450 -5.39 20.75 12.14
N GLY A 451 -5.05 21.68 11.25
CA GLY A 451 -4.41 22.94 11.62
C GLY A 451 -2.96 22.77 12.11
N ASP A 452 -2.54 23.53 13.11
CA ASP A 452 -1.24 23.34 13.78
C ASP A 452 -1.43 22.49 15.04
N ILE A 453 -0.60 21.45 15.19
CA ILE A 453 -0.63 20.51 16.32
C ILE A 453 0.57 20.65 17.27
N GLY A 454 1.42 21.65 17.04
CA GLY A 454 2.59 21.94 17.86
C GLY A 454 3.81 21.08 17.57
N LEU A 455 4.00 20.61 16.32
CA LEU A 455 5.15 19.77 15.93
C LEU A 455 6.51 20.43 16.28
N SER A 456 6.60 21.75 16.17
CA SER A 456 7.82 22.52 16.49
C SER A 456 8.23 22.44 17.96
N ASN A 457 7.29 22.12 18.85
CA ASN A 457 7.53 22.06 20.30
C ASN A 457 7.98 20.66 20.76
N LEU A 458 7.99 19.67 19.86
CA LEU A 458 8.29 18.27 20.17
C LEU A 458 9.80 17.99 20.15
N ASN A 459 10.57 18.61 21.05
CA ASN A 459 12.04 18.50 21.10
C ASN A 459 12.60 17.07 21.27
N SER A 460 11.75 16.10 21.60
CA SER A 460 12.10 14.68 21.71
C SER A 460 11.64 13.83 20.52
N LEU A 461 10.95 14.42 19.53
CA LEU A 461 10.45 13.73 18.34
C LEU A 461 11.62 13.25 17.49
N THR A 462 11.65 11.95 17.19
CA THR A 462 12.73 11.32 16.42
C THR A 462 12.26 10.77 15.08
N THR A 463 11.01 10.31 14.97
CA THR A 463 10.50 9.64 13.77
C THR A 463 9.07 10.04 13.44
N ILE A 464 8.78 10.18 12.15
CA ILE A 464 7.42 10.34 11.59
C ILE A 464 7.20 9.24 10.55
N GLY A 465 6.14 8.47 10.71
CA GLY A 465 5.83 7.31 9.88
C GLY A 465 5.37 7.64 8.46
N THR A 466 5.39 6.62 7.61
CA THR A 466 4.87 6.66 6.24
C THR A 466 3.41 7.12 6.24
N TYR A 467 3.03 8.05 5.34
CA TYR A 467 1.67 8.61 5.25
C TYR A 467 1.12 9.29 6.52
N ALA A 468 1.93 9.56 7.54
CA ALA A 468 1.47 10.02 8.86
C ALA A 468 0.47 11.19 8.82
N PHE A 469 0.63 12.14 7.89
CA PHE A 469 -0.22 13.30 7.69
C PHE A 469 -0.73 13.40 6.24
N SER A 470 -0.77 12.29 5.49
CA SER A 470 -1.25 12.31 4.09
C SER A 470 -2.69 12.84 4.03
N GLU A 471 -2.96 13.75 3.09
CA GLU A 471 -4.28 14.40 2.90
C GLU A 471 -4.80 15.10 4.16
N SER A 472 -3.90 15.59 5.03
CA SER A 472 -4.28 16.30 6.26
C SER A 472 -4.44 17.81 6.05
N GLY A 473 -5.18 18.44 6.95
CA GLY A 473 -5.26 19.89 7.10
C GLY A 473 -4.08 20.49 7.87
N LEU A 474 -2.96 19.78 8.02
CA LEU A 474 -1.78 20.28 8.74
C LEU A 474 -1.24 21.53 8.04
N THR A 475 -1.16 22.66 8.76
CA THR A 475 -0.72 23.95 8.19
C THR A 475 0.76 24.22 8.40
N ILE A 476 1.35 23.76 9.50
CA ILE A 476 2.76 24.01 9.85
C ILE A 476 3.44 22.68 10.16
N ALA A 477 4.56 22.41 9.49
CA ALA A 477 5.39 21.23 9.68
C ALA A 477 6.84 21.61 9.96
N ASN A 478 7.06 22.54 10.90
CA ASN A 478 8.40 22.91 11.34
C ASN A 478 8.96 21.84 12.29
N LEU A 479 9.79 20.95 11.75
CA LEU A 479 10.31 19.79 12.48
C LEU A 479 11.52 20.17 13.35
N PRO A 480 11.56 19.75 14.62
CA PRO A 480 12.70 19.99 15.49
C PRO A 480 13.94 19.20 15.02
N SER A 481 15.13 19.67 15.38
CA SER A 481 16.41 19.04 14.97
C SER A 481 16.61 17.63 15.53
N SER A 482 15.79 17.20 16.48
CA SER A 482 15.77 15.84 17.02
C SER A 482 15.25 14.80 16.02
N VAL A 483 14.51 15.23 14.98
CA VAL A 483 13.91 14.33 13.99
C VAL A 483 15.01 13.71 13.12
N LYS A 484 15.10 12.37 13.17
CA LYS A 484 16.10 11.57 12.45
C LYS A 484 15.57 11.01 11.14
N SER A 485 14.27 10.74 11.06
CA SER A 485 13.65 10.22 9.84
C SER A 485 12.18 10.63 9.69
N VAL A 486 11.77 10.78 8.44
CA VAL A 486 10.39 10.98 8.02
C VAL A 486 10.06 9.95 6.94
N GLY A 487 8.83 9.44 6.92
CA GLY A 487 8.37 8.40 6.01
C GLY A 487 8.00 8.92 4.61
N ILE A 488 7.88 7.98 3.68
CA ILE A 488 7.39 8.26 2.31
C ILE A 488 5.97 8.84 2.41
N ARG A 489 5.68 9.89 1.63
CA ARG A 489 4.35 10.54 1.60
C ARG A 489 3.81 11.03 2.94
N SER A 490 4.67 11.22 3.96
CA SER A 490 4.20 11.64 5.28
C SER A 490 3.36 12.91 5.25
N PHE A 491 3.56 13.82 4.29
CA PHE A 491 2.79 15.05 4.16
C PHE A 491 2.09 15.19 2.80
N ALA A 492 2.02 14.15 1.97
CA ALA A 492 1.45 14.27 0.63
C ALA A 492 0.01 14.81 0.68
N ASN A 493 -0.34 15.73 -0.23
CA ASN A 493 -1.63 16.42 -0.30
C ASN A 493 -2.04 17.20 0.96
N SER A 494 -1.09 17.57 1.83
CA SER A 494 -1.37 18.37 3.03
C SER A 494 -1.47 19.87 2.71
N GLN A 495 -2.05 20.63 3.65
CA GLN A 495 -2.21 22.09 3.55
C GLN A 495 -1.03 22.88 4.14
N ILE A 496 0.16 22.30 4.17
CA ILE A 496 1.34 22.89 4.80
C ILE A 496 1.74 24.16 4.05
N THR A 497 1.90 25.27 4.77
CA THR A 497 2.44 26.52 4.24
C THR A 497 3.93 26.66 4.53
N ASP A 498 4.39 26.10 5.66
CA ASP A 498 5.75 26.22 6.16
C ASP A 498 6.30 24.87 6.61
N LEU A 499 7.42 24.46 6.02
CA LEU A 499 8.14 23.23 6.32
C LEU A 499 9.60 23.52 6.66
N THR A 500 10.02 23.09 7.85
CA THR A 500 11.44 23.05 8.23
C THR A 500 11.85 21.60 8.47
N ILE A 501 12.94 21.15 7.87
CA ILE A 501 13.42 19.76 8.00
C ILE A 501 14.95 19.70 8.10
N SER A 502 15.44 18.80 8.96
CA SER A 502 16.87 18.63 9.27
C SER A 502 17.40 17.21 8.99
N CYS A 503 16.60 16.36 8.33
CA CYS A 503 16.96 14.98 7.97
C CYS A 503 16.65 14.71 6.50
N ASN A 504 17.18 13.61 5.96
CA ASN A 504 17.01 13.30 4.55
C ASN A 504 15.54 13.17 4.14
N ILE A 505 15.23 13.75 2.97
CA ILE A 505 13.87 13.88 2.46
C ILE A 505 13.53 12.63 1.63
N PRO A 506 12.54 11.82 2.04
CA PRO A 506 12.11 10.64 1.30
C PRO A 506 11.33 11.02 0.03
N SER A 507 11.10 10.01 -0.82
CA SER A 507 10.25 10.17 -2.01
C SER A 507 8.84 10.63 -1.66
N MET A 508 8.29 11.52 -2.48
CA MET A 508 6.91 12.02 -2.38
C MET A 508 6.54 12.66 -1.03
N LEU A 509 7.51 13.09 -0.22
CA LEU A 509 7.31 13.64 1.12
C LEU A 509 6.13 14.63 1.22
N CYS A 510 6.14 15.65 0.35
CA CYS A 510 5.18 16.74 0.23
C CYS A 510 4.58 16.80 -1.20
N GLN A 511 4.36 15.64 -1.84
CA GLN A 511 3.72 15.62 -3.15
C GLN A 511 2.35 16.29 -3.08
N SER A 512 2.06 17.22 -4.00
CA SER A 512 0.81 17.98 -4.10
C SER A 512 0.47 18.82 -2.86
N CYS A 513 1.47 19.22 -2.06
CA CYS A 513 1.33 20.30 -1.06
C CYS A 513 1.23 21.66 -1.75
N THR A 514 0.09 21.92 -2.40
CA THR A 514 -0.15 23.11 -3.22
C THR A 514 -0.03 24.43 -2.44
N SER A 515 -0.20 24.38 -1.11
CA SER A 515 -0.11 25.53 -0.21
C SER A 515 1.31 25.84 0.28
N LEU A 516 2.32 25.00 -0.02
CA LEU A 516 3.68 25.18 0.50
C LEU A 516 4.33 26.44 -0.08
N ILE A 517 4.63 27.39 0.81
CA ILE A 517 5.27 28.68 0.48
C ILE A 517 6.74 28.64 0.89
N THR A 518 7.01 28.24 2.14
CA THR A 518 8.35 28.28 2.73
C THR A 518 8.89 26.88 2.95
N LEU A 519 10.00 26.56 2.29
CA LEU A 519 10.78 25.35 2.53
C LEU A 519 12.15 25.72 3.11
N SER A 520 12.39 25.34 4.37
CA SER A 520 13.66 25.55 5.07
C SER A 520 14.37 24.21 5.30
N LEU A 521 15.55 24.07 4.70
CA LEU A 521 16.39 22.87 4.84
C LEU A 521 17.58 23.18 5.75
N ASN A 522 17.65 22.51 6.89
CA ASN A 522 18.72 22.68 7.87
C ASN A 522 19.87 21.67 7.66
N ASN A 523 20.95 21.85 8.41
CA ASN A 523 22.05 20.88 8.47
C ASN A 523 21.53 19.48 8.80
N GLY A 524 21.93 18.50 7.99
CA GLY A 524 21.50 17.10 8.10
C GLY A 524 20.69 16.62 6.89
N VAL A 525 20.25 17.52 6.01
CA VAL A 525 19.67 17.17 4.71
C VAL A 525 20.80 17.04 3.68
N THR A 526 21.10 15.81 3.23
CA THR A 526 22.07 15.51 2.16
C THR A 526 21.40 15.18 0.83
N ASP A 527 20.17 14.67 0.87
CA ASP A 527 19.46 14.15 -0.30
C ASP A 527 17.97 14.53 -0.28
N ILE A 528 17.43 14.83 -1.47
CA ILE A 528 15.99 14.99 -1.73
C ILE A 528 15.50 13.87 -2.64
N GLY A 529 14.53 13.07 -2.17
CA GLY A 529 13.97 11.93 -2.88
C GLY A 529 13.10 12.27 -4.10
N THR A 530 12.84 11.25 -4.91
CA THR A 530 12.03 11.36 -6.14
C THR A 530 10.62 11.88 -5.84
N TYR A 531 10.13 12.85 -6.62
CA TYR A 531 8.82 13.51 -6.46
C TYR A 531 8.58 14.17 -5.08
N ALA A 532 9.61 14.42 -4.26
CA ALA A 532 9.45 14.88 -2.88
C ALA A 532 8.56 16.13 -2.72
N PHE A 533 8.63 17.08 -3.65
CA PHE A 533 7.89 18.34 -3.68
C PHE A 533 7.13 18.51 -5.01
N ASP A 534 6.85 17.42 -5.73
CA ASP A 534 6.07 17.45 -6.97
C ASP A 534 4.71 18.11 -6.73
N GLY A 535 4.33 19.12 -7.50
CA GLY A 535 3.07 19.85 -7.37
C GLY A 535 3.01 20.86 -6.22
N CYS A 536 4.14 21.25 -5.61
CA CYS A 536 4.20 22.38 -4.67
C CYS A 536 4.09 23.72 -5.42
N THR A 537 2.87 24.06 -5.85
CA THR A 537 2.62 25.16 -6.79
C THR A 537 2.75 26.57 -6.20
N SER A 538 2.81 26.75 -4.87
CA SER A 538 2.86 28.07 -4.23
C SER A 538 4.27 28.64 -4.01
N MET A 539 5.28 27.78 -3.85
CA MET A 539 6.66 28.17 -3.54
C MET A 539 7.26 29.03 -4.66
N THR A 540 7.90 30.16 -4.32
CA THR A 540 8.48 31.09 -5.29
C THR A 540 9.99 31.01 -5.42
N ASP A 541 10.67 30.63 -4.35
CA ASP A 541 12.13 30.58 -4.27
C ASP A 541 12.53 29.33 -3.50
N PHE A 542 13.67 28.72 -3.89
CA PHE A 542 14.23 27.58 -3.18
C PHE A 542 15.69 27.85 -2.84
N ILE A 543 16.01 27.80 -1.55
CA ILE A 543 17.37 27.95 -1.04
C ILE A 543 18.00 26.57 -0.93
N ILE A 544 19.12 26.37 -1.63
CA ILE A 544 19.91 25.14 -1.61
C ILE A 544 20.94 25.27 -0.49
N PRO A 545 20.82 24.53 0.62
CA PRO A 545 21.70 24.68 1.78
C PRO A 545 23.08 24.07 1.53
N SER A 546 24.03 24.37 2.42
CA SER A 546 25.41 23.88 2.32
C SER A 546 25.53 22.36 2.34
N SER A 547 24.65 21.65 3.06
CA SER A 547 24.72 20.20 3.21
C SER A 547 24.09 19.38 2.08
N LEU A 548 23.29 20.01 1.20
CA LEU A 548 22.53 19.29 0.17
C LEU A 548 23.46 18.87 -0.97
N ALA A 549 23.68 17.56 -1.11
CA ALA A 549 24.58 16.98 -2.09
C ALA A 549 23.85 16.49 -3.35
N SER A 550 22.63 15.97 -3.21
CA SER A 550 21.86 15.41 -4.33
C SER A 550 20.36 15.72 -4.31
N ILE A 551 19.78 15.88 -5.49
CA ILE A 551 18.33 16.00 -5.71
C ILE A 551 17.92 14.96 -6.75
N GLN A 552 16.99 14.07 -6.41
CA GLN A 552 16.54 12.98 -7.26
C GLN A 552 15.49 13.41 -8.29
N GLY A 553 15.17 12.50 -9.21
CA GLY A 553 14.35 12.79 -10.38
C GLY A 553 12.97 13.34 -10.02
N PHE A 554 12.51 14.35 -10.77
CA PHE A 554 11.19 14.97 -10.61
C PHE A 554 10.88 15.53 -9.22
N ALA A 555 11.88 15.73 -8.36
CA ALA A 555 11.67 16.18 -6.98
C ALA A 555 10.88 17.48 -6.84
N PHE A 556 11.01 18.42 -7.78
CA PHE A 556 10.30 19.71 -7.79
C PHE A 556 9.42 19.85 -9.04
N GLN A 557 8.96 18.74 -9.62
CA GLN A 557 8.09 18.77 -10.78
C GLN A 557 6.84 19.63 -10.50
N SER A 558 6.34 20.36 -11.49
CA SER A 558 5.13 21.19 -11.41
C SER A 558 5.15 22.21 -10.25
N CYS A 559 6.32 22.66 -9.79
CA CYS A 559 6.42 23.83 -8.90
C CYS A 559 6.24 25.11 -9.73
N GLU A 560 5.02 25.36 -10.20
CA GLU A 560 4.71 26.33 -11.26
C GLU A 560 5.12 27.77 -10.92
N ARG A 561 5.08 28.16 -9.64
CA ARG A 561 5.45 29.51 -9.18
C ARG A 561 6.93 29.66 -8.83
N LEU A 562 7.72 28.59 -8.83
CA LEU A 562 9.14 28.64 -8.51
C LEU A 562 9.87 29.48 -9.57
N LYS A 563 10.52 30.56 -9.16
CA LYS A 563 11.16 31.55 -10.03
C LYS A 563 12.67 31.47 -10.01
N THR A 564 13.25 31.21 -8.85
CA THR A 564 14.69 31.33 -8.61
C THR A 564 15.18 30.23 -7.68
N LEU A 565 16.33 29.65 -8.02
CA LEU A 565 17.13 28.85 -7.10
C LEU A 565 18.21 29.73 -6.49
N ILE A 566 18.43 29.62 -5.19
CA ILE A 566 19.43 30.39 -4.47
C ILE A 566 20.45 29.42 -3.90
N MET A 567 21.68 29.46 -4.41
CA MET A 567 22.77 28.64 -3.91
C MET A 567 23.28 29.23 -2.60
N GLY A 568 23.10 28.52 -1.49
CA GLY A 568 23.60 28.93 -0.18
C GLY A 568 25.13 28.96 -0.13
N ALA A 569 25.68 29.75 0.79
CA ALA A 569 27.12 29.79 1.01
C ALA A 569 27.64 28.39 1.42
N GLY A 570 28.67 27.90 0.73
CA GLY A 570 29.25 26.58 1.01
C GLY A 570 28.44 25.40 0.46
N CYS A 571 27.49 25.63 -0.44
CA CYS A 571 26.75 24.58 -1.16
C CYS A 571 27.67 23.50 -1.77
N THR A 572 27.33 22.22 -1.55
CA THR A 572 28.02 21.05 -2.08
C THR A 572 27.19 20.26 -3.11
N LEU A 573 26.12 20.85 -3.67
CA LEU A 573 25.27 20.21 -4.66
C LEU A 573 26.10 19.69 -5.84
N SER A 574 26.14 18.37 -5.99
CA SER A 574 27.00 17.70 -6.98
C SER A 574 26.19 16.96 -8.04
N LYS A 575 24.90 16.72 -7.77
CA LYS A 575 24.03 15.91 -8.63
C LYS A 575 22.57 16.38 -8.53
N VAL A 576 21.97 16.69 -9.67
CA VAL A 576 20.53 16.84 -9.83
C VAL A 576 20.09 15.88 -10.93
N ASP A 577 19.27 14.90 -10.57
CA ASP A 577 18.70 13.97 -11.55
C ASP A 577 17.69 14.71 -12.43
N GLY A 578 17.64 14.37 -13.70
CA GLY A 578 16.83 15.14 -14.65
C GLY A 578 15.32 15.00 -14.44
N GLY A 579 14.57 15.88 -15.10
CA GLY A 579 13.13 16.06 -14.84
C GLY A 579 12.81 16.75 -13.52
N CYS A 580 13.80 17.02 -12.66
CA CYS A 580 13.64 17.64 -11.34
C CYS A 580 12.75 18.89 -11.36
N PHE A 581 12.88 19.76 -12.37
CA PHE A 581 12.12 20.99 -12.51
C PHE A 581 11.19 21.00 -13.74
N TYR A 582 10.75 19.83 -14.19
CA TYR A 582 9.75 19.73 -15.27
C TYR A 582 8.44 20.41 -14.83
N GLY A 583 7.84 21.26 -15.66
CA GLY A 583 6.63 22.02 -15.31
C GLY A 583 6.89 23.29 -14.47
N CYS A 584 8.14 23.61 -14.10
CA CYS A 584 8.47 24.86 -13.42
C CYS A 584 8.57 26.03 -14.41
N TYR A 585 7.43 26.44 -14.99
CA TYR A 585 7.37 27.40 -16.10
C TYR A 585 7.97 28.78 -15.80
N ASN A 586 8.03 29.16 -14.52
CA ASN A 586 8.57 30.44 -14.09
C ASN A 586 10.06 30.39 -13.67
N LEU A 587 10.66 29.20 -13.60
CA LEU A 587 12.03 29.03 -13.12
C LEU A 587 13.03 29.44 -14.21
N LYS A 588 13.67 30.60 -14.01
CA LYS A 588 14.53 31.24 -15.04
C LYS A 588 15.95 31.56 -14.57
N SER A 589 16.23 31.51 -13.27
CA SER A 589 17.49 31.99 -12.73
C SER A 589 18.01 31.13 -11.58
N VAL A 590 19.34 31.02 -11.50
CA VAL A 590 20.06 30.54 -10.33
C VAL A 590 20.94 31.68 -9.81
N LYS A 591 20.81 32.03 -8.53
CA LYS A 591 21.63 33.02 -7.85
C LYS A 591 22.79 32.32 -7.14
N LEU A 592 24.02 32.72 -7.48
CA LEU A 592 25.25 32.23 -6.87
C LEU A 592 25.74 33.21 -5.77
N PRO A 593 26.44 32.73 -4.73
CA PRO A 593 27.20 33.60 -3.82
C PRO A 593 28.21 34.47 -4.59
N GLN A 594 28.57 35.63 -4.01
CA GLN A 594 29.59 36.50 -4.59
C GLN A 594 30.93 35.74 -4.71
N ASN A 595 31.54 35.81 -5.89
CA ASN A 595 32.82 35.15 -6.22
C ASN A 595 32.81 33.61 -6.04
N ASP A 596 31.68 32.92 -6.25
CA ASP A 596 31.62 31.46 -6.14
C ASP A 596 32.60 30.79 -7.13
N GLN A 597 33.59 30.06 -6.59
CA GLN A 597 34.63 29.35 -7.34
C GLN A 597 34.26 27.87 -7.62
N ARG A 598 33.07 27.42 -7.24
CA ARG A 598 32.62 26.03 -7.41
C ARG A 598 31.66 25.89 -8.57
N TYR A 599 30.83 26.90 -8.82
CA TYR A 599 29.75 26.84 -9.81
C TYR A 599 29.77 28.02 -10.77
N ARG A 600 29.23 27.79 -11.96
CA ARG A 600 28.92 28.82 -12.95
C ARG A 600 27.49 28.64 -13.44
N PHE A 601 26.77 29.75 -13.60
CA PHE A 601 25.42 29.75 -14.16
C PHE A 601 25.38 30.66 -15.39
N GLU A 602 25.39 30.04 -16.57
CA GLU A 602 25.45 30.72 -17.87
C GLU A 602 24.54 30.01 -18.86
N ASN A 603 23.87 30.76 -19.73
CA ASN A 603 22.98 30.23 -20.78
C ASN A 603 21.98 29.16 -20.27
N GLY A 604 21.36 29.41 -19.11
CA GLY A 604 20.37 28.53 -18.49
C GLY A 604 20.92 27.23 -17.87
N ALA A 605 22.24 27.02 -17.89
CA ALA A 605 22.90 25.86 -17.30
C ALA A 605 23.71 26.23 -16.06
N LEU A 606 23.54 25.44 -15.00
CA LEU A 606 24.41 25.39 -13.85
C LEU A 606 25.45 24.28 -14.07
N THR A 607 26.73 24.65 -14.05
CA THR A 607 27.86 23.72 -14.16
C THR A 607 28.76 23.84 -12.94
N ASN A 608 29.70 22.91 -12.78
CA ASN A 608 30.88 23.18 -11.97
C ASN A 608 31.73 24.30 -12.61
N HIS A 609 32.66 24.87 -11.84
CA HIS A 609 33.45 26.02 -12.26
C HIS A 609 34.27 25.76 -13.53
N GLU A 610 34.89 24.58 -13.62
CA GLU A 610 35.64 24.12 -14.80
C GLU A 610 34.74 23.73 -16.00
N GLN A 611 33.42 23.80 -15.85
CA GLN A 611 32.42 23.44 -16.87
C GLN A 611 32.54 22.01 -17.43
N THR A 612 33.24 21.12 -16.73
CA THR A 612 33.40 19.70 -17.11
C THR A 612 32.14 18.87 -16.86
N LYS A 613 31.22 19.35 -16.01
CA LYS A 613 29.99 18.65 -15.63
C LYS A 613 28.78 19.59 -15.64
N LEU A 614 27.73 19.20 -16.37
CA LEU A 614 26.41 19.81 -16.26
C LEU A 614 25.73 19.32 -14.97
N ILE A 615 25.36 20.25 -14.09
CA ILE A 615 24.66 19.95 -12.85
C ILE A 615 23.15 20.05 -13.06
N LEU A 616 22.70 21.12 -13.71
CA LEU A 616 21.29 21.39 -13.96
C LEU A 616 21.15 22.27 -15.20
N PHE A 617 20.19 21.96 -16.07
CA PHE A 617 19.70 22.89 -17.08
C PHE A 617 18.27 23.31 -16.70
N LEU A 618 17.97 24.61 -16.78
CA LEU A 618 16.63 25.12 -16.53
C LEU A 618 15.77 25.00 -17.80
N PRO A 619 14.79 24.07 -17.86
CA PRO A 619 14.10 23.75 -19.11
C PRO A 619 13.35 24.94 -19.72
N TYR A 620 12.85 25.83 -18.85
CA TYR A 620 12.05 27.01 -19.20
C TYR A 620 12.84 28.33 -19.14
N SER A 621 14.18 28.27 -19.15
CA SER A 621 15.07 29.43 -19.14
C SER A 621 14.89 30.39 -20.33
N GLY A 622 14.26 29.95 -21.42
CA GLY A 622 14.14 30.71 -22.67
C GLY A 622 15.31 30.51 -23.63
N VAL A 623 16.28 29.69 -23.26
CA VAL A 623 17.44 29.36 -24.10
C VAL A 623 16.98 28.63 -25.36
N LYS A 624 17.37 29.19 -26.51
CA LYS A 624 17.08 28.63 -27.83
C LYS A 624 18.24 27.84 -28.41
N ASN A 625 19.46 28.31 -28.18
CA ASN A 625 20.68 27.68 -28.66
C ASN A 625 21.56 27.40 -27.46
N PHE A 626 21.88 26.13 -27.22
CA PHE A 626 22.79 25.74 -26.15
C PHE A 626 24.14 25.33 -26.76
N ILE A 627 25.20 26.03 -26.35
CA ILE A 627 26.57 25.65 -26.70
C ILE A 627 27.12 24.88 -25.51
N VAL A 628 27.49 23.63 -25.75
CA VAL A 628 28.07 22.75 -24.75
C VAL A 628 29.51 23.23 -24.51
N PRO A 629 29.89 23.55 -23.25
CA PRO A 629 31.25 23.96 -22.93
C PRO A 629 32.31 22.96 -23.42
N LEU A 630 33.46 23.47 -23.87
CA LEU A 630 34.51 22.65 -24.49
C LEU A 630 35.02 21.53 -23.57
N GLU A 631 35.09 21.83 -22.27
CA GLU A 631 35.57 20.92 -21.24
C GLU A 631 34.52 19.89 -20.78
N MET A 632 33.27 20.01 -21.24
CA MET A 632 32.17 19.16 -20.76
C MET A 632 32.35 17.70 -21.19
N VAL A 633 32.29 16.80 -20.21
CA VAL A 633 32.53 15.37 -20.41
C VAL A 633 31.24 14.57 -20.57
N THR A 634 30.18 14.97 -19.85
CA THR A 634 28.92 14.22 -19.80
C THR A 634 27.68 15.13 -19.83
N ILE A 635 26.63 14.65 -20.51
CA ILE A 635 25.24 15.11 -20.34
C ILE A 635 24.48 14.04 -19.55
N GLY A 636 24.03 14.39 -18.35
CA GLY A 636 23.36 13.46 -17.44
C GLY A 636 21.95 13.05 -17.88
N SER A 637 21.44 12.01 -17.21
CA SER A 637 20.09 11.48 -17.44
C SER A 637 19.04 12.58 -17.33
N CYS A 638 18.14 12.67 -18.30
CA CYS A 638 17.00 13.60 -18.29
C CYS A 638 17.38 15.11 -18.20
N ALA A 639 18.64 15.48 -18.47
CA ALA A 639 19.18 16.82 -18.18
C ALA A 639 18.44 17.98 -18.86
N PHE A 640 18.02 17.81 -20.11
CA PHE A 640 17.28 18.80 -20.90
C PHE A 640 15.80 18.43 -21.07
N MET A 641 15.29 17.42 -20.37
CA MET A 641 13.96 16.87 -20.63
C MET A 641 12.88 17.96 -20.64
N GLY A 642 12.04 17.93 -21.69
CA GLY A 642 10.87 18.79 -21.80
C GLY A 642 11.18 20.27 -22.05
N SER A 643 12.41 20.64 -22.42
CA SER A 643 12.80 22.03 -22.66
C SER A 643 12.09 22.59 -23.91
N PRO A 644 11.04 23.43 -23.78
CA PRO A 644 10.22 23.78 -24.92
C PRO A 644 10.85 24.87 -25.79
N THR A 645 11.81 25.64 -25.27
CA THR A 645 12.45 26.72 -26.03
C THR A 645 13.71 26.29 -26.75
N LEU A 646 14.28 25.14 -26.39
CA LEU A 646 15.54 24.66 -26.94
C LEU A 646 15.35 24.23 -28.39
N LEU A 647 16.00 24.95 -29.30
CA LEU A 647 15.95 24.73 -30.75
C LEU A 647 17.20 24.04 -31.26
N ARG A 648 18.37 24.39 -30.71
CA ARG A 648 19.67 23.92 -31.22
C ARG A 648 20.65 23.60 -30.10
N VAL A 649 21.44 22.55 -30.27
CA VAL A 649 22.52 22.18 -29.35
C VAL A 649 23.82 21.98 -30.13
N PHE A 650 24.90 22.63 -29.70
CA PHE A 650 26.20 22.61 -30.35
C PHE A 650 27.25 21.98 -29.41
N PHE A 651 27.71 20.80 -29.75
CA PHE A 651 28.81 20.09 -29.09
C PHE A 651 30.10 20.40 -29.84
N ASN A 652 30.77 21.50 -29.46
CA ASN A 652 31.95 22.01 -30.17
C ASN A 652 33.29 21.51 -29.60
N GLY A 653 33.28 20.91 -28.40
CA GLY A 653 34.47 20.38 -27.74
C GLY A 653 34.72 18.90 -28.03
N ASN A 654 35.95 18.46 -27.74
CA ASN A 654 36.39 17.08 -27.97
C ASN A 654 36.28 16.19 -26.71
N ASN A 655 35.81 16.72 -25.58
CA ASN A 655 35.80 16.00 -24.31
C ASN A 655 34.47 15.28 -24.00
N ILE A 656 33.39 15.62 -24.71
CA ILE A 656 32.09 14.98 -24.50
C ILE A 656 32.12 13.52 -24.94
N ASN A 657 31.89 12.60 -24.00
CA ASN A 657 31.91 11.16 -24.29
C ASN A 657 30.58 10.46 -24.00
N THR A 658 29.71 11.06 -23.19
CA THR A 658 28.46 10.44 -22.73
C THR A 658 27.27 11.37 -22.87
N ILE A 659 26.20 10.88 -23.49
CA ILE A 659 24.85 11.44 -23.44
C ILE A 659 23.94 10.37 -22.83
N ASP A 660 23.38 10.63 -21.66
CA ASP A 660 22.78 9.58 -20.85
C ASP A 660 21.26 9.38 -21.11
N TYR A 661 20.63 8.45 -20.38
CA TYR A 661 19.23 8.07 -20.54
C TYR A 661 18.27 9.26 -20.58
N GLN A 662 17.45 9.36 -21.64
CA GLN A 662 16.44 10.42 -21.83
C GLN A 662 16.97 11.86 -21.73
N ALA A 663 18.27 12.10 -21.95
CA ALA A 663 18.92 13.41 -21.80
C ALA A 663 18.14 14.58 -22.45
N PHE A 664 17.62 14.41 -23.66
CA PHE A 664 16.86 15.39 -24.43
C PHE A 664 15.39 14.99 -24.63
N LYS A 665 14.87 14.06 -23.84
CA LYS A 665 13.50 13.56 -24.03
C LYS A 665 12.47 14.69 -24.03
N ASP A 666 11.49 14.62 -24.93
CA ASP A 666 10.39 15.60 -25.08
C ASP A 666 10.86 17.04 -25.36
N CYS A 667 12.08 17.24 -25.90
CA CYS A 667 12.51 18.53 -26.45
C CYS A 667 11.84 18.77 -27.81
N LYS A 668 10.52 19.03 -27.79
CA LYS A 668 9.65 19.04 -28.98
C LYS A 668 10.09 20.00 -30.09
N ASN A 669 10.79 21.07 -29.73
CA ASN A 669 11.24 22.11 -30.66
C ASN A 669 12.72 22.01 -31.05
N LEU A 670 13.46 21.03 -30.53
CA LEU A 670 14.86 20.78 -30.87
C LEU A 670 14.94 20.33 -32.33
N ASN A 671 15.45 21.21 -33.20
CA ASN A 671 15.48 21.04 -34.65
C ASN A 671 16.88 20.88 -35.23
N PHE A 672 17.92 21.10 -34.44
CA PHE A 672 19.30 20.93 -34.88
C PHE A 672 20.23 20.50 -33.76
N VAL A 673 21.01 19.43 -33.98
CA VAL A 673 22.10 19.03 -33.09
C VAL A 673 23.39 18.89 -33.89
N PHE A 674 24.46 19.53 -33.41
CA PHE A 674 25.77 19.52 -34.04
C PHE A 674 26.82 18.92 -33.12
N PHE A 675 27.66 18.03 -33.64
CA PHE A 675 28.86 17.49 -33.02
C PHE A 675 30.08 17.78 -33.90
N SER A 676 31.12 18.39 -33.33
CA SER A 676 32.40 18.64 -34.02
C SER A 676 33.37 17.46 -33.96
N SER A 677 33.19 16.53 -33.01
CA SER A 677 34.14 15.45 -32.72
C SER A 677 33.48 14.07 -32.62
N SER A 678 34.31 13.03 -32.79
CA SER A 678 33.91 11.62 -32.68
C SER A 678 34.01 11.05 -31.26
N SER A 679 34.17 11.91 -30.25
CA SER A 679 34.52 11.51 -28.88
C SER A 679 33.39 10.78 -28.14
N ILE A 680 32.16 10.79 -28.66
CA ILE A 680 30.99 10.13 -28.07
C ILE A 680 31.17 8.60 -28.05
N SER A 681 31.38 8.05 -26.85
CA SER A 681 31.46 6.61 -26.60
C SER A 681 30.11 6.01 -26.23
N GLN A 682 29.27 6.73 -25.48
CA GLN A 682 28.01 6.23 -24.91
C GLN A 682 26.82 7.15 -25.21
N ILE A 683 25.73 6.53 -25.67
CA ILE A 683 24.41 7.17 -25.84
C ILE A 683 23.40 6.34 -25.06
N GLY A 684 22.66 6.96 -24.15
CA GLY A 684 21.64 6.32 -23.34
C GLY A 684 20.37 6.02 -24.13
N THR A 685 19.65 4.98 -23.72
CA THR A 685 18.35 4.63 -24.30
C THR A 685 17.40 5.82 -24.27
N ASN A 686 16.67 6.05 -25.36
CA ASN A 686 15.69 7.14 -25.50
C ASN A 686 16.26 8.55 -25.30
N ALA A 687 17.57 8.75 -25.47
CA ALA A 687 18.23 10.06 -25.27
C ALA A 687 17.54 11.22 -26.01
N PHE A 688 16.98 10.99 -27.20
CA PHE A 688 16.27 11.99 -28.03
C PHE A 688 14.80 11.63 -28.29
N ASP A 689 14.20 10.76 -27.48
CA ASP A 689 12.79 10.38 -27.62
C ASP A 689 11.86 11.61 -27.50
N GLY A 690 10.78 11.67 -28.28
CA GLY A 690 9.89 12.84 -28.31
C GLY A 690 10.49 14.11 -28.95
N CYS A 691 11.56 14.00 -29.75
CA CYS A 691 12.15 15.10 -30.53
C CYS A 691 11.80 15.02 -32.04
N PRO A 692 10.55 15.25 -32.47
CA PRO A 692 10.11 14.96 -33.84
C PRO A 692 10.82 15.77 -34.92
N LEU A 693 11.34 16.96 -34.60
CA LEU A 693 12.04 17.81 -35.58
C LEU A 693 13.43 17.29 -35.92
N LEU A 694 14.01 16.42 -35.09
CA LEU A 694 15.28 15.74 -35.35
C LEU A 694 15.16 14.55 -36.33
N HIS A 695 13.94 14.24 -36.77
CA HIS A 695 13.71 13.26 -37.83
C HIS A 695 13.70 13.89 -39.23
N ARG A 696 13.84 15.22 -39.31
CA ARG A 696 13.85 15.97 -40.57
C ARG A 696 15.23 15.93 -41.21
N CYS A 697 15.27 16.07 -42.53
CA CYS A 697 16.52 16.12 -43.25
C CYS A 697 17.41 17.29 -42.79
N GLY A 698 18.71 17.03 -42.58
CA GLY A 698 19.70 18.04 -42.15
C GLY A 698 19.54 18.54 -40.71
N SER A 699 18.79 17.82 -39.85
CA SER A 699 18.58 18.19 -38.44
C SER A 699 19.67 17.66 -37.49
N PHE A 700 20.61 16.88 -37.99
CA PHE A 700 21.78 16.40 -37.25
C PHE A 700 23.05 16.58 -38.09
N SER A 701 24.14 16.96 -37.43
CA SER A 701 25.48 17.00 -38.01
C SER A 701 26.46 16.36 -37.03
N ALA A 702 27.09 15.26 -37.42
CA ALA A 702 28.08 14.56 -36.61
C ALA A 702 29.08 13.79 -37.50
N PRO A 703 30.31 13.52 -37.05
CA PRO A 703 31.28 12.71 -37.78
C PRO A 703 30.74 11.32 -38.14
N GLN A 704 31.14 10.80 -39.30
CA GLN A 704 30.56 9.59 -39.89
C GLN A 704 30.62 8.35 -38.97
N ASP A 705 31.68 8.24 -38.19
CA ASP A 705 31.94 7.13 -37.26
C ASP A 705 31.06 7.13 -36.01
N VAL A 706 30.43 8.26 -35.65
CA VAL A 706 29.44 8.33 -34.56
C VAL A 706 27.99 8.31 -35.03
N GLN A 707 27.71 8.56 -36.32
CA GLN A 707 26.34 8.58 -36.85
C GLN A 707 25.59 7.26 -36.64
N GLU A 708 26.26 6.12 -36.85
CA GLU A 708 25.64 4.80 -36.66
C GLU A 708 25.16 4.58 -35.23
N LYS A 709 25.86 5.14 -34.22
CA LYS A 709 25.42 5.06 -32.82
C LYS A 709 24.12 5.83 -32.61
N PHE A 710 23.99 7.03 -33.17
CA PHE A 710 22.74 7.81 -33.08
C PHE A 710 21.57 7.15 -33.82
N VAL A 711 21.84 6.50 -34.96
CA VAL A 711 20.82 5.76 -35.71
C VAL A 711 20.31 4.56 -34.92
N ASN A 712 21.22 3.74 -34.39
CA ASN A 712 20.87 2.46 -33.78
C ASN A 712 20.40 2.59 -32.32
N ILE A 713 20.95 3.53 -31.54
CA ILE A 713 20.69 3.65 -30.10
C ILE A 713 19.72 4.80 -29.79
N ALA A 714 19.87 5.95 -30.45
CA ALA A 714 19.01 7.12 -30.23
C ALA A 714 17.81 7.22 -31.19
N ASN A 715 17.64 6.25 -32.10
CA ASN A 715 16.54 6.20 -33.08
C ASN A 715 16.47 7.45 -34.00
N ILE A 716 17.60 8.08 -34.29
CA ILE A 716 17.70 9.20 -35.22
C ILE A 716 17.77 8.67 -36.65
N PRO A 717 16.87 9.05 -37.59
CA PRO A 717 16.86 8.45 -38.92
C PRO A 717 18.05 8.94 -39.75
N LYS A 718 18.58 8.08 -40.63
CA LYS A 718 19.73 8.42 -41.52
C LYS A 718 19.52 9.71 -42.32
N ILE A 719 18.28 10.02 -42.71
CA ILE A 719 17.94 11.25 -43.42
C ILE A 719 18.30 12.52 -42.62
N ALA A 720 18.31 12.45 -41.29
CA ALA A 720 18.66 13.58 -40.43
C ALA A 720 20.09 14.08 -40.62
N PHE A 721 21.00 13.20 -41.05
CA PHE A 721 22.41 13.50 -41.33
C PHE A 721 22.66 13.88 -42.80
N SER A 722 21.63 13.90 -43.65
CA SER A 722 21.80 14.16 -45.08
C SER A 722 21.99 15.65 -45.37
N GLU A 723 23.00 15.97 -46.18
CA GLU A 723 23.21 17.32 -46.73
C GLU A 723 22.36 17.59 -47.98
N ASN A 724 21.82 16.52 -48.60
CA ASN A 724 21.07 16.57 -49.87
C ASN A 724 19.57 16.42 -49.64
N CYS A 725 18.97 17.39 -48.97
CA CYS A 725 17.55 17.38 -48.62
C CYS A 725 16.64 17.70 -49.81
N PRO A 726 15.68 16.82 -50.19
CA PRO A 726 14.68 17.14 -51.20
C PRO A 726 13.85 18.35 -50.74
N LEU A 727 13.92 19.45 -51.48
CA LEU A 727 13.20 20.68 -51.20
C LEU A 727 11.68 20.47 -51.33
N ALA A 728 10.98 20.33 -50.20
CA ALA A 728 9.57 20.68 -50.10
C ALA A 728 9.45 22.04 -49.40
N ASN A 729 9.44 23.10 -50.22
CA ASN A 729 9.04 24.49 -49.95
C ASN A 729 9.86 25.34 -48.93
N SER A 730 10.79 26.09 -49.54
CA SER A 730 11.35 27.41 -49.19
C SER A 730 12.09 27.60 -47.84
N CYS A 731 13.42 27.52 -47.91
CA CYS A 731 14.28 28.59 -47.36
C CYS A 731 14.91 29.33 -48.55
N ARG A 732 14.51 30.59 -48.77
CA ARG A 732 15.27 31.51 -49.63
C ARG A 732 16.68 31.63 -49.05
N ALA A 733 17.69 31.49 -49.88
CA ALA A 733 19.04 31.91 -49.52
C ALA A 733 18.99 33.39 -49.10
N ILE A 734 19.36 33.70 -47.87
CA ILE A 734 19.65 35.07 -47.45
C ILE A 734 21.00 35.43 -48.11
N LYS A 735 20.95 35.98 -49.32
CA LYS A 735 22.08 36.71 -49.88
C LYS A 735 22.10 38.10 -49.22
N ASN A 736 23.22 38.42 -48.58
CA ASN A 736 23.57 39.68 -47.93
C ASN A 736 22.77 40.09 -46.70
N ILE A 737 23.30 39.72 -45.53
CA ILE A 737 23.27 40.61 -44.36
C ILE A 737 24.73 40.90 -44.05
N GLY A 738 25.10 42.19 -44.02
CA GLY A 738 26.37 42.64 -43.47
C GLY A 738 26.39 42.33 -41.98
N ILE A 739 26.84 41.12 -41.63
CA ILE A 739 27.12 40.75 -40.25
C ILE A 739 28.54 41.26 -39.96
N PRO A 740 28.73 42.12 -38.94
CA PRO A 740 30.06 42.51 -38.51
C PRO A 740 30.88 41.26 -38.14
N PHE A 741 32.15 41.21 -38.57
CA PHE A 741 33.07 40.08 -38.34
C PHE A 741 33.19 39.64 -36.87
N SER A 742 32.75 40.46 -35.91
CA SER A 742 32.72 40.14 -34.48
C SER A 742 31.77 38.99 -34.09
N TYR A 743 30.75 38.66 -34.89
CA TYR A 743 29.81 37.56 -34.60
C TYR A 743 30.27 36.18 -35.12
N LEU A 744 31.36 36.14 -35.91
CA LEU A 744 31.93 34.92 -36.48
C LEU A 744 33.14 34.37 -35.69
N TYR A 745 33.54 35.05 -34.61
CA TYR A 745 34.69 34.65 -33.79
C TYR A 745 34.63 33.22 -33.21
N PRO A 746 33.46 32.60 -32.88
CA PRO A 746 33.46 31.22 -32.43
C PRO A 746 33.56 30.16 -33.56
N PHE A 747 33.67 30.58 -34.84
CA PHE A 747 33.73 29.68 -36.00
C PHE A 747 35.06 29.73 -36.78
N LEU A 748 36.05 30.49 -36.32
CA LEU A 748 37.37 30.59 -36.94
C LEU A 748 38.47 30.39 -35.88
N THR A 749 38.80 29.14 -35.61
CA THR A 749 40.12 28.75 -35.08
C THR A 749 40.65 27.57 -35.89
N ILE A 750 41.44 27.87 -36.92
CA ILE A 750 42.52 26.99 -37.37
C ILE A 750 43.75 27.89 -37.55
N GLU A 751 44.80 27.48 -36.86
CA GLU A 751 46.09 28.14 -36.65
C GLU A 751 46.86 28.44 -37.95
N LEU A 752 47.79 29.39 -37.86
CA LEU A 752 49.10 29.29 -38.52
C LEU A 752 50.16 29.07 -37.44
#